data_AF-A0A6P4F623-F1
#
_entry.id   AF-A0A6P4F623-F1
#
_cell.length_a   1.000
_cell.length_b   1.000
_cell.length_c   1.000
_cell.angle_alpha   90.00
_cell.angle_beta   90.00
_cell.angle_gamma   90.00
#
_symmetry.space_group_name_H-M   'P 1'
#
loop_
_entity.id
_entity.type
_entity.pdbx_description
1 polymer ?
#
loop_
_entity_poly.entity_id
_entity_poly.type
_entity_poly.pdbx_seq_one_letter_code
_entity_poly.pdbx_strand_id
1 'polypeptide(L)'
;MQGSSILGRSTLRRTSRQTRRRRSTVGPIEGSRSLISEVPSTERPKEQKSFQQRVFLYIQLNELTKLPKTDNPLELHLYHPKNTLQKMQERYTTETIIYQHEFNLKKPVFALGVMQDDIEDMNTFSDQPLLISLYQRIPRRRKGAKTKSRGATSQEVSQVNTEPSENGEGVQKKTKRSSKRGSEQFSEEGAEEGEGGTFSEERLELLSRGHCDLLQLFQKRRFISDITIFLYPEYQTSSQAELNDKITSCSVWHMYSILPILKNFNFTNLAFLTLESIYNAPEELHGQCSDLGLSVSFCAKQPEGEDGSFKVIPLCTYSGFVSQIISDQNTSIGWENIKRDLSSNMQYTFNQMETNSRVKLPRLFRMLLWEQDVDFQILKIDPVTDLALINNSMHRFVLNEEMRKILEAAVVHNDYDLLLQLYQDTPSNVLYEGVLNPSIFGYPGVNYCRFAIQLKPVLEPKVKLSIPRETMLMGPMFCTFKICFFQPICERNEPLDKFNESILKRLKLRRCFDMEFLKEDEDDVDVLLELYRAFDDLISDTIGFIIKRGVKDIKERKEFFCCQLGNLCNLLLKICGCDFNVRIPTKTNIEFREMLTHMYRELMDRIEGIFAGCSWTNSCDCATYQEYGEHGLTRLMNEMRLASNTGQRDLAIHMYDEIDHSTANRIIFDFVTLLNSVETLQFEQAARYFMKPRTRDWSGHYFTTDCFYSSISTT
;
A
#
# COMPACT_ATOMS: atom_id res chain seq x y z
N MET A 1 -4.16 11.13 -84.74
CA MET A 1 -4.46 9.71 -85.05
C MET A 1 -4.08 8.88 -83.82
N GLN A 2 -5.09 8.20 -83.24
CA GLN A 2 -5.10 7.11 -82.23
C GLN A 2 -4.20 7.30 -80.97
N GLY A 3 -4.72 7.60 -79.77
CA GLY A 3 -5.54 6.72 -78.89
C GLY A 3 -4.58 5.87 -78.03
N SER A 4 -4.63 5.71 -76.70
CA SER A 4 -5.68 5.79 -75.68
C SER A 4 -5.05 5.62 -74.27
N SER A 5 -5.84 5.83 -73.22
CA SER A 5 -5.57 5.87 -71.77
C SER A 5 -4.69 4.76 -71.13
N ILE A 6 -3.99 5.09 -70.04
CA ILE A 6 -3.42 4.12 -69.08
C ILE A 6 -3.95 4.41 -67.65
N LEU A 7 -4.60 3.41 -67.06
CA LEU A 7 -5.14 3.35 -65.69
C LEU A 7 -4.81 1.96 -65.08
N GLY A 8 -4.54 1.92 -63.77
CA GLY A 8 -4.57 0.73 -62.91
C GLY A 8 -3.20 0.12 -62.57
N ARG A 9 -2.99 -0.73 -61.56
CA ARG A 9 -3.75 -1.19 -60.37
C ARG A 9 -2.77 -2.14 -59.61
N SER A 10 -2.92 -2.29 -58.29
CA SER A 10 -2.23 -3.29 -57.45
C SER A 10 -2.59 -4.74 -57.80
N THR A 11 -1.69 -5.74 -57.61
CA THR A 11 -1.98 -7.07 -57.01
C THR A 11 -0.77 -8.03 -56.93
N LEU A 12 -0.66 -8.69 -55.76
CA LEU A 12 -0.19 -10.04 -55.39
C LEU A 12 0.41 -11.02 -56.43
N ARG A 13 1.43 -11.81 -56.03
CA ARG A 13 1.41 -13.29 -56.20
C ARG A 13 2.45 -14.09 -55.36
N ARG A 14 1.96 -15.25 -54.89
CA ARG A 14 2.58 -16.39 -54.18
C ARG A 14 3.69 -17.12 -54.96
N THR A 15 4.59 -17.79 -54.24
CA THR A 15 5.26 -19.04 -54.66
C THR A 15 5.37 -20.07 -53.52
N SER A 16 5.49 -21.34 -53.90
CA SER A 16 5.23 -22.56 -53.12
C SER A 16 6.40 -23.56 -53.12
N ARG A 17 6.34 -24.57 -52.23
CA ARG A 17 7.07 -25.87 -52.14
C ARG A 17 8.37 -25.82 -51.29
N GLN A 18 8.73 -26.83 -50.47
CA GLN A 18 8.64 -28.28 -50.66
C GLN A 18 8.83 -29.07 -49.32
N THR A 19 8.18 -30.23 -49.19
CA THR A 19 8.28 -31.20 -48.09
C THR A 19 9.38 -32.25 -48.31
N ARG A 20 10.06 -32.72 -47.24
CA ARG A 20 11.08 -33.79 -47.30
C ARG A 20 10.58 -35.07 -46.58
N ARG A 21 10.86 -36.20 -47.24
CA ARG A 21 10.34 -37.58 -47.03
C ARG A 21 10.74 -38.27 -45.71
N ARG A 22 9.83 -39.12 -45.22
CA ARG A 22 10.02 -40.26 -44.29
C ARG A 22 10.62 -41.48 -45.02
N ARG A 23 11.38 -42.31 -44.29
CA ARG A 23 11.73 -43.70 -44.66
C ARG A 23 11.00 -44.70 -43.74
N SER A 24 10.66 -45.83 -44.32
CA SER A 24 9.81 -46.93 -43.86
C SER A 24 10.58 -48.12 -43.27
N THR A 25 9.90 -48.94 -42.47
CA THR A 25 10.10 -50.39 -42.22
C THR A 25 8.76 -50.91 -41.65
N VAL A 26 7.90 -51.56 -42.44
CA VAL A 26 7.72 -53.01 -42.71
C VAL A 26 7.36 -53.86 -41.48
N GLY A 27 6.17 -54.48 -41.53
CA GLY A 27 5.74 -55.62 -40.69
C GLY A 27 4.21 -55.68 -40.48
N PRO A 28 3.47 -56.60 -41.13
CA PRO A 28 2.01 -56.73 -41.04
C PRO A 28 1.59 -57.81 -40.02
N ILE A 29 0.32 -57.81 -39.57
CA ILE A 29 -0.50 -59.01 -39.31
C ILE A 29 -1.96 -58.57 -39.09
N GLU A 30 -2.85 -59.15 -39.89
CA GLU A 30 -4.31 -59.12 -39.78
C GLU A 30 -4.78 -60.07 -38.67
N GLY A 31 -5.90 -59.74 -38.01
CA GLY A 31 -6.49 -60.60 -37.00
C GLY A 31 -7.92 -60.23 -36.61
N SER A 32 -8.87 -60.77 -37.38
CA SER A 32 -10.22 -61.21 -36.98
C SER A 32 -11.27 -60.19 -36.50
N ARG A 33 -12.37 -60.15 -37.25
CA ARG A 33 -13.69 -59.62 -36.90
C ARG A 33 -14.37 -60.52 -35.86
N SER A 34 -15.03 -59.90 -34.88
CA SER A 34 -16.22 -60.48 -34.23
C SER A 34 -17.27 -59.40 -34.04
N LEU A 35 -18.43 -59.61 -34.67
CA LEU A 35 -19.66 -58.83 -34.58
C LEU A 35 -20.29 -59.02 -33.20
N ILE A 36 -20.56 -57.93 -32.47
CA ILE A 36 -21.61 -57.91 -31.43
C ILE A 36 -22.38 -56.58 -31.50
N SER A 37 -23.65 -56.73 -31.87
CA SER A 37 -24.86 -55.94 -31.61
C SER A 37 -24.73 -54.50 -31.10
N GLU A 38 -25.27 -53.58 -31.90
CA GLU A 38 -25.68 -52.24 -31.49
C GLU A 38 -26.71 -52.30 -30.34
N VAL A 39 -26.43 -51.55 -29.27
CA VAL A 39 -27.42 -51.05 -28.32
C VAL A 39 -27.34 -49.53 -28.44
N PRO A 40 -28.42 -48.80 -28.72
CA PRO A 40 -28.36 -47.34 -28.84
C PRO A 40 -28.19 -46.74 -27.45
N SER A 41 -26.95 -46.51 -27.02
CA SER A 41 -26.66 -45.67 -25.87
C SER A 41 -26.84 -44.21 -26.30
N THR A 42 -27.83 -43.57 -25.69
CA THR A 42 -28.12 -42.14 -25.72
C THR A 42 -26.81 -41.33 -25.74
N GLU A 43 -26.59 -40.57 -26.82
CA GLU A 43 -25.46 -39.65 -26.92
C GLU A 43 -25.52 -38.67 -25.75
N ARG A 44 -24.65 -38.85 -24.76
CA ARG A 44 -24.28 -37.75 -23.88
C ARG A 44 -23.63 -36.69 -24.77
N PRO A 45 -23.96 -35.40 -24.62
CA PRO A 45 -23.29 -34.36 -25.39
C PRO A 45 -21.78 -34.49 -25.15
N LYS A 46 -21.02 -34.58 -26.24
CA LYS A 46 -19.55 -34.58 -26.18
C LYS A 46 -19.14 -33.33 -25.41
N GLU A 47 -18.62 -33.52 -24.19
CA GLU A 47 -17.88 -32.48 -23.49
C GLU A 47 -16.85 -31.91 -24.47
N GLN A 48 -17.03 -30.64 -24.80
CA GLN A 48 -16.05 -29.88 -25.55
C GLN A 48 -14.79 -29.84 -24.70
N LYS A 49 -13.87 -30.79 -24.93
CA LYS A 49 -12.50 -30.70 -24.41
C LYS A 49 -11.94 -29.36 -24.89
N SER A 50 -11.90 -28.37 -24.00
CA SER A 50 -11.17 -27.13 -24.22
C SER A 50 -9.72 -27.54 -24.42
N PHE A 51 -9.21 -27.38 -25.64
CA PHE A 51 -7.78 -27.51 -25.87
C PHE A 51 -7.11 -26.32 -25.17
N GLN A 52 -6.71 -26.52 -23.92
CA GLN A 52 -5.96 -25.52 -23.16
C GLN A 52 -4.59 -25.36 -23.83
N GLN A 53 -4.33 -24.18 -24.36
CA GLN A 53 -3.08 -23.85 -25.03
C GLN A 53 -2.14 -23.18 -24.04
N ARG A 54 -0.89 -23.67 -23.92
CA ARG A 54 0.14 -22.97 -23.15
C ARG A 54 0.60 -21.71 -23.90
N VAL A 55 0.50 -20.56 -23.25
CA VAL A 55 0.98 -19.25 -23.70
C VAL A 55 2.18 -18.86 -22.84
N PHE A 56 3.07 -18.04 -23.38
CA PHE A 56 4.26 -17.59 -22.67
C PHE A 56 4.21 -16.08 -22.47
N LEU A 57 4.36 -15.66 -21.21
CA LEU A 57 4.67 -14.31 -20.82
C LEU A 57 6.18 -14.13 -20.85
N TYR A 58 6.67 -13.22 -21.67
CA TYR A 58 8.08 -12.86 -21.74
C TYR A 58 8.34 -11.66 -20.84
N ILE A 59 9.37 -11.77 -20.02
CA ILE A 59 9.78 -10.77 -19.01
C ILE A 59 11.23 -10.42 -19.25
N GLN A 60 11.51 -9.14 -19.51
CA GLN A 60 12.84 -8.67 -19.86
C GLN A 60 13.18 -7.42 -19.05
N LEU A 61 14.37 -7.39 -18.45
CA LEU A 61 14.87 -6.19 -17.78
C LEU A 61 15.22 -5.14 -18.83
N ASN A 62 14.63 -3.95 -18.74
CA ASN A 62 14.88 -2.84 -19.65
C ASN A 62 15.84 -1.81 -19.03
N GLU A 63 15.59 -1.42 -17.77
CA GLU A 63 16.37 -0.40 -17.07
C GLU A 63 16.41 -0.69 -15.57
N LEU A 64 17.54 -0.35 -14.94
CA LEU A 64 17.70 -0.38 -13.49
C LEU A 64 18.40 0.90 -13.02
N THR A 65 17.76 1.66 -12.14
CA THR A 65 18.25 2.94 -11.63
C THR A 65 18.31 2.95 -10.11
N LYS A 66 19.11 3.87 -9.55
CA LYS A 66 19.30 4.05 -8.10
C LYS A 66 19.82 2.79 -7.39
N LEU A 67 20.89 2.22 -7.92
CA LEU A 67 21.56 1.05 -7.34
C LEU A 67 22.34 1.43 -6.06
N PRO A 68 22.28 0.59 -5.00
CA PRO A 68 23.05 0.82 -3.78
C PRO A 68 24.55 0.73 -4.06
N LYS A 69 25.33 1.64 -3.44
CA LYS A 69 26.79 1.58 -3.50
C LYS A 69 27.26 0.42 -2.64
N THR A 70 27.80 -0.61 -3.28
CA THR A 70 28.24 -1.85 -2.62
C THR A 70 29.62 -2.25 -3.12
N ASP A 71 30.43 -2.82 -2.21
CA ASP A 71 31.81 -3.26 -2.51
C ASP A 71 31.87 -4.62 -3.23
N ASN A 72 30.75 -5.36 -3.29
CA ASN A 72 30.69 -6.70 -3.86
C ASN A 72 29.64 -6.74 -4.99
N PRO A 73 29.74 -7.68 -5.94
CA PRO A 73 28.88 -7.69 -7.13
C PRO A 73 27.40 -7.94 -6.78
N LEU A 74 26.54 -7.31 -7.56
CA LEU A 74 25.09 -7.39 -7.42
C LEU A 74 24.48 -8.47 -8.30
N GLU A 75 23.39 -9.06 -7.82
CA GLU A 75 22.59 -10.05 -8.54
C GLU A 75 21.12 -9.77 -8.36
N LEU A 76 20.35 -9.92 -9.43
CA LEU A 76 18.91 -9.75 -9.40
C LEU A 76 18.23 -11.10 -9.66
N HIS A 77 17.37 -11.50 -8.75
CA HIS A 77 16.70 -12.80 -8.73
C HIS A 77 15.21 -12.60 -8.94
N LEU A 78 14.64 -13.36 -9.87
CA LEU A 78 13.20 -13.41 -10.10
C LEU A 78 12.61 -14.68 -9.49
N TYR A 79 11.45 -14.58 -8.87
CA TYR A 79 10.80 -15.73 -8.25
C TYR A 79 9.28 -15.63 -8.39
N HIS A 80 8.65 -16.77 -8.70
CA HIS A 80 7.20 -16.93 -8.65
C HIS A 80 6.90 -18.27 -7.94
N PRO A 81 6.05 -18.30 -6.90
CA PRO A 81 5.96 -19.47 -6.03
C PRO A 81 5.53 -20.76 -6.72
N LYS A 82 4.55 -20.69 -7.64
CA LYS A 82 4.01 -21.89 -8.32
C LYS A 82 4.50 -22.10 -9.75
N ASN A 83 5.01 -21.08 -10.43
CA ASN A 83 5.26 -21.15 -11.87
C ASN A 83 6.76 -21.01 -12.15
N THR A 84 7.30 -21.92 -12.95
CA THR A 84 8.72 -21.92 -13.29
C THR A 84 9.03 -20.87 -14.35
N LEU A 85 10.01 -20.01 -14.06
CA LEU A 85 10.62 -19.09 -15.00
C LEU A 85 11.72 -19.80 -15.78
N GLN A 86 11.69 -19.70 -17.12
CA GLN A 86 12.73 -20.24 -18.00
C GLN A 86 13.59 -19.11 -18.54
N LYS A 87 14.90 -19.15 -18.28
CA LYS A 87 15.88 -18.20 -18.82
C LYS A 87 16.15 -18.55 -20.28
N MET A 88 15.81 -17.62 -21.19
CA MET A 88 15.99 -17.78 -22.63
C MET A 88 17.42 -17.35 -23.02
N GLN A 89 18.38 -18.26 -22.85
CA GLN A 89 19.76 -18.16 -23.34
C GLN A 89 20.06 -19.29 -24.34
N GLU A 90 21.30 -19.40 -24.85
CA GLU A 90 21.70 -20.47 -25.78
C GLU A 90 21.38 -21.88 -25.28
N ARG A 91 21.29 -22.05 -23.95
CA ARG A 91 20.69 -23.20 -23.28
C ARG A 91 19.60 -22.72 -22.35
N TYR A 92 18.42 -23.34 -22.41
CA TYR A 92 17.34 -23.05 -21.48
C TYR A 92 17.73 -23.53 -20.08
N THR A 93 17.74 -22.63 -19.11
CA THR A 93 17.96 -22.95 -17.69
C THR A 93 16.77 -22.44 -16.86
N THR A 94 16.57 -23.04 -15.69
CA THR A 94 15.62 -22.56 -14.67
C THR A 94 16.28 -21.55 -13.72
N GLU A 95 17.49 -21.10 -14.03
CA GLU A 95 18.18 -20.08 -13.25
C GLU A 95 17.50 -18.73 -13.46
N THR A 96 17.02 -18.12 -12.40
CA THR A 96 16.28 -16.85 -12.46
C THR A 96 17.15 -15.63 -12.15
N ILE A 97 18.46 -15.77 -12.34
CA ILE A 97 19.48 -14.81 -11.91
C ILE A 97 19.93 -13.96 -13.11
N ILE A 98 19.96 -12.64 -12.91
CA ILE A 98 20.63 -11.66 -13.76
C ILE A 98 21.83 -11.11 -12.98
N TYR A 99 23.02 -11.21 -13.56
CA TYR A 99 24.23 -10.67 -12.93
C TYR A 99 24.40 -9.19 -13.25
N GLN A 100 25.11 -8.43 -12.40
CA GLN A 100 25.28 -6.97 -12.56
C GLN A 100 25.81 -6.54 -13.94
N HIS A 101 26.70 -7.31 -14.55
CA HIS A 101 27.24 -7.02 -15.89
C HIS A 101 26.19 -7.16 -17.01
N GLU A 102 25.07 -7.85 -16.74
CA GLU A 102 23.97 -8.08 -17.67
C GLU A 102 22.87 -7.01 -17.57
N PHE A 103 22.87 -6.15 -16.54
CA PHE A 103 21.77 -5.20 -16.28
C PHE A 103 21.48 -4.26 -17.45
N ASN A 104 22.50 -3.88 -18.22
CA ASN A 104 22.36 -2.97 -19.36
C ASN A 104 22.28 -3.69 -20.72
N LEU A 105 22.37 -5.03 -20.73
CA LEU A 105 22.41 -5.82 -21.96
C LEU A 105 21.03 -6.10 -22.54
N LYS A 106 19.96 -5.70 -21.84
CA LYS A 106 18.56 -6.07 -22.16
C LYS A 106 18.40 -7.58 -22.38
N LYS A 107 19.24 -8.37 -21.72
CA LYS A 107 19.27 -9.83 -21.68
C LYS A 107 19.65 -10.20 -20.26
N PRO A 108 19.18 -11.33 -19.71
CA PRO A 108 18.35 -12.37 -20.31
C PRO A 108 16.86 -11.99 -20.46
N VAL A 109 16.13 -12.74 -21.29
CA VAL A 109 14.67 -12.74 -21.32
C VAL A 109 14.18 -13.98 -20.57
N PHE A 110 13.19 -13.84 -19.70
CA PHE A 110 12.54 -14.94 -19.01
C PHE A 110 11.21 -15.27 -19.67
N ALA A 111 10.88 -16.54 -19.80
CA ALA A 111 9.59 -17.01 -20.25
C ALA A 111 8.85 -17.68 -19.08
N LEU A 112 7.64 -17.22 -18.81
CA LEU A 112 6.74 -17.78 -17.81
C LEU A 112 5.55 -18.42 -18.54
N GLY A 113 5.34 -19.72 -18.33
CA GLY A 113 4.23 -20.43 -18.94
C GLY A 113 2.92 -20.19 -18.20
N VAL A 114 1.86 -19.88 -18.97
CA VAL A 114 0.49 -19.68 -18.50
C VAL A 114 -0.46 -20.50 -19.36
N MET A 115 -1.38 -21.24 -18.76
CA MET A 115 -2.44 -21.95 -19.48
C MET A 115 -3.51 -20.93 -19.90
N GLN A 116 -3.76 -20.84 -21.21
CA GLN A 116 -4.75 -19.90 -21.76
C GLN A 116 -6.15 -20.27 -21.28
N ASP A 117 -6.91 -19.25 -20.86
CA ASP A 117 -8.29 -19.39 -20.35
C ASP A 117 -8.42 -20.27 -19.08
N ASP A 118 -7.33 -20.50 -18.35
CA ASP A 118 -7.32 -21.30 -17.14
C ASP A 118 -7.55 -20.44 -15.88
N ILE A 119 -8.56 -20.79 -15.10
CA ILE A 119 -8.98 -20.06 -13.90
C ILE A 119 -8.08 -20.34 -12.68
N GLU A 120 -7.47 -21.51 -12.59
CA GLU A 120 -6.57 -21.89 -11.49
C GLU A 120 -5.25 -21.14 -11.62
N ASP A 121 -4.70 -21.07 -12.84
CA ASP A 121 -3.55 -20.24 -13.16
C ASP A 121 -3.87 -18.77 -12.86
N MET A 122 -4.99 -18.24 -13.33
CA MET A 122 -5.34 -16.84 -13.11
C MET A 122 -5.54 -16.50 -11.61
N ASN A 123 -6.14 -17.40 -10.82
CA ASN A 123 -6.21 -17.24 -9.36
C ASN A 123 -4.82 -17.28 -8.72
N THR A 124 -3.94 -18.17 -9.18
CA THR A 124 -2.54 -18.22 -8.74
C THR A 124 -1.83 -16.90 -9.03
N PHE A 125 -1.93 -16.35 -10.23
CA PHE A 125 -1.33 -15.07 -10.61
C PHE A 125 -1.97 -13.84 -9.94
N SER A 126 -3.23 -13.98 -9.50
CA SER A 126 -3.94 -12.97 -8.74
C SER A 126 -3.47 -12.90 -7.29
N ASP A 127 -3.24 -14.05 -6.66
CA ASP A 127 -2.88 -14.16 -5.25
C ASP A 127 -1.36 -14.16 -5.02
N GLN A 128 -0.58 -14.52 -6.03
CA GLN A 128 0.88 -14.63 -5.98
C GLN A 128 1.52 -13.67 -7.00
N PRO A 129 2.11 -12.55 -6.54
CA PRO A 129 2.80 -11.65 -7.42
C PRO A 129 4.19 -12.18 -7.81
N LEU A 130 4.74 -11.67 -8.91
CA LEU A 130 6.14 -11.90 -9.28
C LEU A 130 7.06 -11.14 -8.32
N LEU A 131 8.02 -11.84 -7.74
CA LEU A 131 8.96 -11.28 -6.78
C LEU A 131 10.30 -11.00 -7.44
N ILE A 132 10.87 -9.84 -7.09
CA ILE A 132 12.16 -9.39 -7.60
C ILE A 132 13.01 -8.99 -6.41
N SER A 133 14.16 -9.66 -6.27
CA SER A 133 15.06 -9.48 -5.15
C SER A 133 16.45 -9.11 -5.65
N LEU A 134 17.04 -8.06 -5.06
CA LEU A 134 18.40 -7.64 -5.32
C LEU A 134 19.30 -8.14 -4.19
N TYR A 135 20.29 -8.93 -4.55
CA TYR A 135 21.27 -9.50 -3.64
C TYR A 135 22.66 -8.92 -3.90
N GLN A 136 23.47 -8.95 -2.85
CA GLN A 136 24.91 -8.77 -2.91
C GLN A 136 25.59 -10.12 -2.67
N ARG A 137 26.47 -10.54 -3.59
CA ARG A 137 27.28 -11.75 -3.40
C ARG A 137 28.53 -11.42 -2.63
N ILE A 138 28.63 -11.90 -1.40
CA ILE A 138 29.83 -11.72 -0.57
C ILE A 138 30.76 -12.91 -0.83
N PRO A 139 31.93 -12.68 -1.45
CA PRO A 139 32.85 -13.77 -1.79
C PRO A 139 33.44 -14.41 -0.53
N ARG A 140 33.80 -15.69 -0.63
CA ARG A 140 34.51 -16.43 0.43
C ARG A 140 35.79 -15.68 0.81
N ARG A 141 35.92 -15.29 2.09
CA ARG A 141 37.12 -14.60 2.62
C ARG A 141 37.76 -15.41 3.73
N ARG A 142 39.08 -15.36 3.82
CA ARG A 142 39.81 -15.87 4.98
C ARG A 142 39.65 -14.85 6.12
N LYS A 143 39.15 -15.26 7.29
CA LYS A 143 39.03 -14.38 8.45
C LYS A 143 40.41 -13.76 8.74
N GLY A 144 40.53 -12.42 8.64
CA GLY A 144 41.77 -11.66 8.89
C GLY A 144 42.41 -10.95 7.69
N ALA A 145 41.92 -11.14 6.45
CA ALA A 145 42.44 -10.41 5.30
C ALA A 145 41.89 -8.96 5.24
N LYS A 146 42.68 -7.98 5.69
CA LYS A 146 42.40 -6.55 5.46
C LYS A 146 42.37 -6.27 3.95
N THR A 147 41.29 -5.68 3.47
CA THR A 147 41.11 -5.21 2.09
C THR A 147 42.19 -4.17 1.74
N LYS A 148 43.16 -4.53 0.88
CA LYS A 148 43.88 -3.53 0.09
C LYS A 148 42.99 -3.18 -1.10
N SER A 149 42.44 -1.97 -1.09
CA SER A 149 41.77 -1.37 -2.23
C SER A 149 42.73 -1.33 -3.43
N ARG A 150 42.52 -2.20 -4.42
CA ARG A 150 43.08 -2.02 -5.77
C ARG A 150 41.97 -1.52 -6.66
N GLY A 151 41.94 -0.21 -6.87
CA GLY A 151 41.17 0.40 -7.95
C GLY A 151 41.68 -0.15 -9.28
N ALA A 152 40.81 -0.81 -10.02
CA ALA A 152 41.06 -1.21 -11.39
C ALA A 152 40.58 -0.08 -12.32
N THR A 153 41.44 0.90 -12.57
CA THR A 153 41.33 1.75 -13.76
C THR A 153 41.78 0.92 -14.96
N SER A 154 40.85 0.67 -15.86
CA SER A 154 41.07 0.18 -17.22
C SER A 154 41.99 1.15 -17.97
N GLN A 155 43.23 0.70 -18.27
CA GLN A 155 44.14 1.41 -19.16
C GLN A 155 43.80 1.09 -20.62
N GLU A 156 43.36 2.12 -21.34
CA GLU A 156 43.49 2.19 -22.79
C GLU A 156 44.93 2.49 -23.19
N VAL A 157 45.29 1.95 -24.35
CA VAL A 157 46.58 2.03 -25.03
C VAL A 157 46.84 3.44 -25.55
N SER A 158 48.02 4.01 -25.29
CA SER A 158 48.71 4.96 -26.17
C SER A 158 50.18 5.11 -25.74
N GLN A 159 51.09 4.81 -26.67
CA GLN A 159 52.53 5.04 -26.58
C GLN A 159 52.85 6.55 -26.63
N VAL A 160 53.95 6.97 -25.99
CA VAL A 160 55.05 7.83 -26.55
C VAL A 160 56.03 8.27 -25.44
N ASN A 161 57.30 7.88 -25.63
CA ASN A 161 58.63 8.47 -25.32
C ASN A 161 59.06 8.97 -23.91
N THR A 162 60.13 8.33 -23.40
CA THR A 162 61.45 8.82 -22.89
C THR A 162 61.59 10.32 -22.53
N GLU A 163 62.17 10.81 -21.41
CA GLU A 163 63.38 10.46 -20.60
C GLU A 163 63.30 11.07 -19.16
N PRO A 164 64.23 10.77 -18.23
CA PRO A 164 64.09 10.99 -16.78
C PRO A 164 64.85 12.21 -16.23
N SER A 165 64.45 12.76 -15.07
CA SER A 165 65.37 13.49 -14.18
C SER A 165 64.87 13.64 -12.72
N GLU A 166 65.60 12.97 -11.84
CA GLU A 166 66.19 13.36 -10.54
C GLU A 166 65.56 14.39 -9.56
N ASN A 167 65.72 14.02 -8.27
CA ASN A 167 65.84 14.81 -7.03
C ASN A 167 64.55 15.43 -6.43
N GLY A 168 64.26 15.36 -5.13
CA GLY A 168 65.02 14.83 -3.99
C GLY A 168 64.18 14.83 -2.69
N GLU A 169 64.67 14.03 -1.73
CA GLU A 169 64.68 14.20 -0.25
C GLU A 169 63.48 14.86 0.45
N GLY A 170 62.75 14.11 1.28
CA GLY A 170 62.92 14.17 2.75
C GLY A 170 61.77 14.99 3.37
N VAL A 171 60.97 14.50 4.31
CA VAL A 171 61.29 14.43 5.74
C VAL A 171 60.23 13.58 6.45
N GLN A 172 60.68 12.60 7.21
CA GLN A 172 59.88 11.90 8.23
C GLN A 172 59.74 12.76 9.50
N LYS A 173 58.53 12.87 10.05
CA LYS A 173 58.34 13.15 11.50
C LYS A 173 57.18 12.34 12.09
N LYS A 174 57.59 11.24 12.73
CA LYS A 174 57.20 10.70 14.05
C LYS A 174 55.79 11.01 14.59
N THR A 175 54.97 9.95 14.60
CA THR A 175 54.31 9.36 15.78
C THR A 175 54.10 10.20 17.05
N LYS A 176 52.84 10.29 17.50
CA LYS A 176 52.45 10.15 18.91
C LYS A 176 51.11 9.42 19.04
N ARG A 177 51.15 8.28 19.74
CA ARG A 177 50.01 7.51 20.28
C ARG A 177 49.73 7.96 21.71
N SER A 178 48.47 7.93 22.13
CA SER A 178 48.04 7.75 23.53
C SER A 178 46.61 7.20 23.51
N SER A 179 46.42 5.90 23.82
CA SER A 179 45.90 5.34 25.11
C SER A 179 44.36 5.28 25.12
N LYS A 180 43.65 4.15 24.95
CA LYS A 180 43.65 2.81 25.59
C LYS A 180 43.07 2.80 27.02
N ARG A 181 41.84 2.26 27.17
CA ARG A 181 41.23 1.43 28.25
C ARG A 181 39.76 1.20 27.81
N GLY A 182 39.22 0.00 27.57
CA GLY A 182 39.38 -1.34 28.19
C GLY A 182 38.15 -1.56 29.08
N SER A 183 37.38 -2.66 29.08
CA SER A 183 37.48 -4.01 28.49
C SER A 183 36.25 -4.79 28.99
N GLU A 184 35.77 -5.79 28.25
CA GLU A 184 35.36 -7.06 28.87
C GLU A 184 35.59 -8.21 27.88
N GLN A 185 36.33 -9.21 28.38
CA GLN A 185 36.88 -10.35 27.67
C GLN A 185 35.91 -11.53 27.77
N PHE A 186 35.73 -12.26 26.68
CA PHE A 186 35.45 -13.69 26.73
C PHE A 186 36.72 -14.45 26.36
N SER A 187 37.08 -15.40 27.21
CA SER A 187 38.21 -16.30 27.11
C SER A 187 37.89 -17.49 26.21
N GLU A 188 38.74 -17.77 25.24
CA GLU A 188 38.89 -19.13 24.68
C GLU A 188 40.35 -19.55 24.87
N GLU A 189 40.52 -20.64 25.62
CA GLU A 189 41.77 -21.33 25.85
C GLU A 189 42.29 -22.00 24.57
N GLY A 190 43.61 -22.14 24.50
CA GLY A 190 44.32 -22.57 23.31
C GLY A 190 44.15 -24.03 22.92
N ALA A 191 44.23 -24.27 21.61
CA ALA A 191 44.79 -25.47 21.02
C ALA A 191 45.59 -25.06 19.77
N GLU A 192 46.87 -25.42 19.77
CA GLU A 192 47.84 -25.14 18.73
C GLU A 192 47.57 -25.94 17.44
N GLU A 193 47.85 -25.26 16.32
CA GLU A 193 48.33 -25.76 15.03
C GLU A 193 47.68 -27.01 14.41
N GLY A 194 46.69 -26.76 13.54
CA GLY A 194 46.38 -27.58 12.38
C GLY A 194 46.00 -26.67 11.19
N GLU A 195 46.59 -26.92 10.02
CA GLU A 195 46.32 -26.20 8.76
C GLU A 195 44.83 -26.19 8.41
N GLY A 196 44.14 -25.10 8.73
CA GLY A 196 42.72 -24.95 8.42
C GLY A 196 42.24 -23.55 8.76
N GLY A 197 42.67 -22.54 8.01
CA GLY A 197 42.13 -21.19 8.20
C GLY A 197 40.61 -21.20 8.08
N THR A 198 39.89 -20.75 9.12
CA THR A 198 38.43 -20.66 9.10
C THR A 198 38.03 -19.64 8.02
N PHE A 199 37.54 -20.13 6.89
CA PHE A 199 36.99 -19.30 5.83
C PHE A 199 35.56 -18.90 6.19
N SER A 200 35.18 -17.64 5.97
CA SER A 200 33.76 -17.28 5.90
C SER A 200 33.22 -17.80 4.57
N GLU A 201 32.16 -18.60 4.61
CA GLU A 201 31.53 -19.12 3.40
C GLU A 201 31.01 -18.00 2.48
N GLU A 202 30.90 -18.32 1.19
CA GLU A 202 30.24 -17.45 0.24
C GLU A 202 28.76 -17.34 0.61
N ARG A 203 28.25 -16.11 0.75
CA ARG A 203 26.86 -15.88 1.13
C ARG A 203 26.22 -14.79 0.28
N LEU A 204 24.92 -14.95 0.03
CA LEU A 204 24.07 -13.93 -0.58
C LEU A 204 23.42 -13.12 0.52
N GLU A 205 23.52 -11.80 0.43
CA GLU A 205 22.87 -10.88 1.35
C GLU A 205 21.78 -10.12 0.59
N LEU A 206 20.53 -10.20 1.08
CA LEU A 206 19.39 -9.50 0.48
C LEU A 206 19.54 -8.00 0.76
N LEU A 207 19.51 -7.19 -0.29
CA LEU A 207 19.58 -5.72 -0.16
C LEU A 207 18.20 -5.09 -0.20
N SER A 208 17.42 -5.44 -1.23
CA SER A 208 16.11 -4.84 -1.49
C SER A 208 15.21 -5.80 -2.26
N ARG A 209 13.90 -5.68 -2.04
CA ARG A 209 12.89 -6.54 -2.67
C ARG A 209 11.68 -5.73 -3.12
N GLY A 210 11.05 -6.18 -4.19
CA GLY A 210 9.79 -5.64 -4.71
C GLY A 210 8.94 -6.73 -5.35
N HIS A 211 7.73 -6.35 -5.73
CA HIS A 211 6.77 -7.28 -6.30
C HIS A 211 6.00 -6.66 -7.48
N CYS A 212 5.46 -7.51 -8.36
CA CYS A 212 4.61 -7.13 -9.47
C CYS A 212 3.36 -7.99 -9.52
N ASP A 213 2.19 -7.34 -9.42
CA ASP A 213 0.90 -7.97 -9.67
C ASP A 213 0.78 -8.42 -11.13
N LEU A 214 0.66 -9.72 -11.37
CA LEU A 214 0.61 -10.30 -12.72
C LEU A 214 -0.81 -10.38 -13.28
N LEU A 215 -1.86 -10.25 -12.45
CA LEU A 215 -3.26 -10.22 -12.92
C LEU A 215 -3.49 -9.11 -13.95
N GLN A 216 -2.73 -8.02 -13.81
CA GLN A 216 -2.79 -6.84 -14.67
C GLN A 216 -2.43 -7.12 -16.15
N LEU A 217 -1.85 -8.29 -16.42
CA LEU A 217 -1.41 -8.75 -17.75
C LEU A 217 -2.42 -9.66 -18.44
N PHE A 218 -3.46 -10.10 -17.74
CA PHE A 218 -4.49 -10.98 -18.29
C PHE A 218 -5.43 -10.19 -19.21
N GLN A 219 -5.13 -10.23 -20.51
CA GLN A 219 -5.84 -9.47 -21.55
C GLN A 219 -6.21 -10.36 -22.74
N LYS A 220 -7.26 -9.95 -23.44
CA LYS A 220 -7.73 -10.59 -24.68
C LYS A 220 -6.91 -10.26 -25.92
N ARG A 221 -6.05 -9.26 -25.81
CA ARG A 221 -5.17 -8.80 -26.88
C ARG A 221 -3.75 -9.19 -26.55
N ARG A 222 -2.94 -9.30 -27.60
CA ARG A 222 -1.49 -9.26 -27.46
C ARG A 222 -1.13 -7.91 -26.87
N PHE A 223 -0.20 -7.90 -25.93
CA PHE A 223 0.21 -6.68 -25.28
C PHE A 223 1.73 -6.65 -25.17
N ILE A 224 2.21 -5.42 -25.06
CA ILE A 224 3.57 -5.07 -24.71
C ILE A 224 3.41 -3.96 -23.66
N SER A 225 4.06 -4.11 -22.51
CA SER A 225 3.93 -3.15 -21.41
C SER A 225 5.25 -3.01 -20.67
N ASP A 226 5.63 -1.77 -20.40
CA ASP A 226 6.73 -1.46 -19.48
C ASP A 226 6.16 -1.31 -18.08
N ILE A 227 6.68 -2.10 -17.15
CA ILE A 227 6.22 -2.13 -15.76
C ILE A 227 7.36 -1.68 -14.86
N THR A 228 7.12 -0.59 -14.15
CA THR A 228 8.03 -0.08 -13.12
C THR A 228 7.80 -0.81 -11.81
N ILE A 229 8.88 -1.35 -11.24
CA ILE A 229 8.89 -2.07 -9.95
C ILE A 229 9.93 -1.41 -9.06
N PHE A 230 9.48 -0.91 -7.91
CA PHE A 230 10.34 -0.37 -6.86
C PHE A 230 10.82 -1.50 -5.96
N LEU A 231 12.13 -1.53 -5.70
CA LEU A 231 12.78 -2.48 -4.81
C LEU A 231 13.10 -1.75 -3.52
N TYR A 232 12.33 -2.03 -2.47
CA TYR A 232 12.49 -1.39 -1.17
C TYR A 232 13.57 -2.11 -0.37
N PRO A 233 14.49 -1.38 0.27
CA PRO A 233 15.52 -1.99 1.09
C PRO A 233 14.92 -2.70 2.30
N GLU A 234 15.61 -3.72 2.79
CA GLU A 234 15.27 -4.37 4.06
C GLU A 234 16.00 -3.65 5.20
N TYR A 235 15.27 -3.29 6.26
CA TYR A 235 15.87 -2.72 7.47
C TYR A 235 15.71 -3.73 8.61
N GLN A 236 16.84 -4.11 9.23
CA GLN A 236 16.84 -5.09 10.32
C GLN A 236 16.48 -4.45 11.67
N THR A 237 16.49 -3.12 11.76
CA THR A 237 16.18 -2.40 13.00
C THR A 237 15.62 -1.03 12.67
N SER A 238 14.68 -0.50 13.47
CA SER A 238 14.12 0.85 13.30
C SER A 238 15.21 1.93 13.26
N SER A 239 16.28 1.78 14.06
CA SER A 239 17.44 2.69 14.05
C SER A 239 18.20 2.70 12.72
N GLN A 240 18.21 1.59 11.96
CA GLN A 240 18.80 1.57 10.62
C GLN A 240 17.92 2.30 9.59
N ALA A 241 16.60 2.29 9.79
CA ALA A 241 15.68 3.02 8.94
C ALA A 241 15.81 4.55 9.14
N GLU A 242 16.02 5.00 10.38
CA GLU A 242 16.22 6.41 10.71
C GLU A 242 17.50 7.01 10.12
N LEU A 243 18.56 6.21 10.01
CA LEU A 243 19.84 6.62 9.42
C LEU A 243 19.76 6.80 7.89
N ASN A 244 18.71 6.32 7.21
CA ASN A 244 18.51 6.43 5.75
C ASN A 244 19.70 5.93 4.90
N ASP A 245 20.51 5.02 5.42
CA ASP A 245 21.72 4.54 4.72
C ASP A 245 21.42 3.67 3.48
N LYS A 246 20.17 3.20 3.34
CA LYS A 246 19.75 2.32 2.23
C LYS A 246 18.81 3.06 1.27
N ILE A 247 19.01 2.84 -0.03
CA ILE A 247 18.23 3.51 -1.08
C ILE A 247 17.28 2.55 -1.80
N THR A 248 16.08 3.04 -2.14
CA THR A 248 15.12 2.31 -2.98
C THR A 248 15.58 2.31 -4.43
N SER A 249 15.80 1.12 -4.97
CA SER A 249 16.13 0.93 -6.39
C SER A 249 14.86 0.88 -7.24
N CYS A 250 14.97 1.29 -8.51
CA CYS A 250 13.85 1.29 -9.45
C CYS A 250 14.22 0.45 -10.67
N SER A 251 13.40 -0.56 -10.96
CA SER A 251 13.59 -1.46 -12.10
C SER A 251 12.43 -1.34 -13.08
N VAL A 252 12.71 -1.28 -14.38
CA VAL A 252 11.72 -1.22 -15.45
C VAL A 252 11.78 -2.52 -16.25
N TRP A 253 10.63 -3.17 -16.35
CA TRP A 253 10.50 -4.49 -16.97
C TRP A 253 9.61 -4.43 -18.20
N HIS A 254 10.18 -4.83 -19.32
CA HIS A 254 9.45 -5.02 -20.56
C HIS A 254 8.76 -6.38 -20.52
N MET A 255 7.43 -6.39 -20.37
CA MET A 255 6.62 -7.59 -20.31
C MET A 255 5.67 -7.69 -21.51
N TYR A 256 5.67 -8.82 -22.19
CA TYR A 256 4.83 -9.01 -23.37
C TYR A 256 4.39 -10.46 -23.56
N SER A 257 3.28 -10.63 -24.26
CA SER A 257 2.83 -11.94 -24.72
C SER A 257 2.52 -11.92 -26.22
N ILE A 258 3.04 -12.93 -26.93
CA ILE A 258 2.84 -13.08 -28.38
C ILE A 258 1.42 -13.54 -28.70
N LEU A 259 0.81 -14.32 -27.80
CA LEU A 259 -0.57 -14.77 -27.90
C LEU A 259 -1.37 -14.15 -26.75
N PRO A 260 -2.65 -13.85 -26.94
CA PRO A 260 -3.45 -13.30 -25.85
C PRO A 260 -3.56 -14.35 -24.73
N ILE A 261 -3.42 -13.91 -23.47
CA ILE A 261 -3.49 -14.82 -22.31
C ILE A 261 -4.95 -15.26 -22.08
N LEU A 262 -5.90 -14.37 -22.35
CA LEU A 262 -7.32 -14.66 -22.38
C LEU A 262 -7.79 -14.73 -23.84
N LYS A 263 -8.61 -15.69 -24.20
CA LYS A 263 -9.19 -15.82 -25.54
C LYS A 263 -10.70 -15.93 -25.47
N ASN A 264 -11.20 -16.94 -24.78
CA ASN A 264 -12.64 -17.21 -24.63
C ASN A 264 -13.14 -17.01 -23.19
N PHE A 265 -12.25 -16.68 -22.26
CA PHE A 265 -12.58 -16.52 -20.85
C PHE A 265 -12.77 -15.05 -20.45
N ASN A 266 -13.77 -14.81 -19.58
CA ASN A 266 -14.03 -13.51 -18.95
C ASN A 266 -14.14 -13.71 -17.43
N PHE A 267 -13.39 -12.92 -16.65
CA PHE A 267 -13.69 -12.75 -15.24
C PHE A 267 -14.57 -11.52 -15.03
N THR A 268 -15.48 -11.63 -14.09
CA THR A 268 -16.53 -10.64 -13.81
C THR A 268 -16.41 -10.05 -12.42
N ASN A 269 -15.64 -10.67 -11.52
CA ASN A 269 -15.48 -10.18 -10.17
C ASN A 269 -14.10 -10.54 -9.58
N LEU A 270 -13.71 -9.81 -8.53
CA LEU A 270 -12.57 -10.12 -7.68
C LEU A 270 -13.05 -10.16 -6.24
N ALA A 271 -12.66 -11.18 -5.50
CA ALA A 271 -12.92 -11.30 -4.06
C ALA A 271 -11.63 -11.07 -3.29
N PHE A 272 -11.65 -10.12 -2.37
CA PHE A 272 -10.56 -9.76 -1.49
C PHE A 272 -10.92 -10.21 -0.08
N LEU A 273 -10.13 -11.13 0.48
CA LEU A 273 -10.29 -11.65 1.83
C LEU A 273 -9.10 -11.18 2.67
N THR A 274 -9.36 -10.33 3.66
CA THR A 274 -8.32 -9.68 4.46
C THR A 274 -8.49 -10.06 5.93
N LEU A 275 -7.44 -10.60 6.52
CA LEU A 275 -7.35 -10.80 7.97
C LEU A 275 -6.55 -9.63 8.55
N GLU A 276 -7.18 -8.84 9.41
CA GLU A 276 -6.51 -7.70 10.04
C GLU A 276 -5.79 -8.16 11.31
N SER A 277 -6.51 -8.27 12.43
CA SER A 277 -5.92 -8.59 13.74
C SER A 277 -6.89 -9.36 14.63
N ILE A 278 -6.35 -9.99 15.67
CA ILE A 278 -7.10 -10.62 16.77
C ILE A 278 -6.92 -9.78 18.03
N TYR A 279 -8.03 -9.48 18.70
CA TYR A 279 -8.12 -8.64 19.90
C TYR A 279 -8.64 -9.46 21.08
N ASN A 280 -8.40 -8.96 22.30
CA ASN A 280 -8.71 -9.66 23.54
C ASN A 280 -8.10 -11.08 23.57
N ALA A 281 -6.90 -11.25 23.02
CA ALA A 281 -6.21 -12.53 23.02
C ALA A 281 -5.55 -12.78 24.40
N PRO A 282 -5.59 -14.01 24.92
CA PRO A 282 -4.87 -14.35 26.15
C PRO A 282 -3.35 -14.13 26.02
N GLU A 283 -2.69 -13.72 27.12
CA GLU A 283 -1.24 -13.47 27.18
C GLU A 283 -0.41 -14.66 26.66
N GLU A 284 -0.88 -15.88 26.87
CA GLU A 284 -0.25 -17.13 26.39
C GLU A 284 -0.06 -17.14 24.87
N LEU A 285 -1.04 -16.64 24.11
CA LEU A 285 -0.99 -16.58 22.65
C LEU A 285 -0.02 -15.51 22.15
N HIS A 286 0.18 -14.43 22.91
CA HIS A 286 1.14 -13.39 22.56
C HIS A 286 2.58 -13.90 22.59
N GLY A 287 2.90 -14.81 23.52
CA GLY A 287 4.23 -15.44 23.60
C GLY A 287 4.54 -16.40 22.44
N GLN A 288 3.50 -16.93 21.78
CA GLN A 288 3.62 -17.92 20.69
C GLN A 288 3.17 -17.36 19.34
N CYS A 289 3.14 -16.04 19.17
CA CYS A 289 2.50 -15.41 18.01
C CYS A 289 3.11 -15.83 16.65
N SER A 290 4.41 -16.16 16.60
CA SER A 290 5.07 -16.61 15.37
C SER A 290 4.53 -17.93 14.83
N ASP A 291 4.05 -18.78 15.73
CA ASP A 291 3.68 -20.17 15.45
C ASP A 291 2.17 -20.29 15.18
N LEU A 292 1.43 -19.21 15.40
CA LEU A 292 0.00 -19.14 15.13
C LEU A 292 -0.28 -18.97 13.63
N GLY A 293 -1.35 -19.62 13.18
CA GLY A 293 -1.94 -19.44 11.86
C GLY A 293 -3.46 -19.48 11.92
N LEU A 294 -4.13 -18.93 10.91
CA LEU A 294 -5.59 -18.94 10.83
C LEU A 294 -6.05 -19.52 9.48
N SER A 295 -6.84 -20.58 9.50
CA SER A 295 -7.43 -21.18 8.31
C SER A 295 -8.88 -20.74 8.14
N VAL A 296 -9.25 -20.42 6.90
CA VAL A 296 -10.62 -20.08 6.51
C VAL A 296 -11.13 -21.18 5.59
N SER A 297 -12.34 -21.67 5.88
CA SER A 297 -13.01 -22.71 5.12
C SER A 297 -14.51 -22.46 5.02
N PHE A 298 -15.17 -22.99 3.99
CA PHE A 298 -16.63 -23.05 3.93
C PHE A 298 -17.12 -24.29 4.66
N CYS A 299 -18.04 -24.13 5.59
CA CYS A 299 -18.71 -25.23 6.30
C CYS A 299 -20.18 -25.26 5.90
N ALA A 300 -20.65 -26.41 5.41
CA ALA A 300 -22.07 -26.59 5.10
C ALA A 300 -22.92 -26.51 6.39
N LYS A 301 -24.13 -25.93 6.30
CA LYS A 301 -25.10 -25.92 7.41
C LYS A 301 -25.87 -27.21 7.56
N GLN A 302 -25.99 -27.96 6.48
CA GLN A 302 -26.66 -29.25 6.46
C GLN A 302 -25.59 -30.35 6.40
N PRO A 303 -25.69 -31.39 7.24
CA PRO A 303 -24.77 -32.52 7.17
C PRO A 303 -24.98 -33.29 5.85
N GLU A 304 -23.89 -33.67 5.20
CA GLU A 304 -23.92 -34.57 4.03
C GLU A 304 -23.52 -35.97 4.49
N GLY A 305 -24.39 -36.97 4.28
CA GLY A 305 -24.10 -38.39 4.54
C GLY A 305 -24.76 -38.97 5.81
N GLU A 306 -24.67 -40.30 5.96
CA GLU A 306 -25.27 -41.05 7.08
C GLU A 306 -24.55 -40.79 8.42
N ASP A 307 -23.29 -40.33 8.37
CA ASP A 307 -22.43 -40.09 9.54
C ASP A 307 -22.71 -38.75 10.24
N GLY A 308 -23.57 -37.90 9.68
CA GLY A 308 -23.92 -36.59 10.26
C GLY A 308 -22.79 -35.55 10.22
N SER A 309 -21.72 -35.77 9.46
CA SER A 309 -20.60 -34.83 9.34
C SER A 309 -20.92 -33.64 8.42
N PHE A 310 -20.51 -32.45 8.83
CA PHE A 310 -20.58 -31.27 7.99
C PHE A 310 -19.44 -31.26 6.97
N LYS A 311 -19.77 -30.94 5.72
CA LYS A 311 -18.79 -30.78 4.65
C LYS A 311 -17.99 -29.49 4.87
N VAL A 312 -16.67 -29.62 4.99
CA VAL A 312 -15.74 -28.50 5.13
C VAL A 312 -14.88 -28.39 3.87
N ILE A 313 -14.91 -27.23 3.21
CA ILE A 313 -14.16 -26.94 1.98
C ILE A 313 -13.10 -25.88 2.29
N PRO A 314 -11.80 -26.19 2.23
CA PRO A 314 -10.74 -25.23 2.55
C PRO A 314 -10.70 -24.10 1.52
N LEU A 315 -10.52 -22.86 2.01
CA LEU A 315 -10.47 -21.65 1.16
C LEU A 315 -9.06 -21.02 1.16
N CYS A 316 -8.56 -20.58 2.31
CA CYS A 316 -7.25 -19.94 2.42
C CYS A 316 -6.66 -20.03 3.85
N THR A 317 -5.40 -19.62 4.01
CA THR A 317 -4.66 -19.70 5.28
C THR A 317 -3.78 -18.48 5.48
N TYR A 318 -3.80 -17.94 6.69
CA TYR A 318 -3.03 -16.78 7.13
C TYR A 318 -1.98 -17.19 8.16
N SER A 319 -0.81 -16.58 8.10
CA SER A 319 0.36 -16.93 8.91
C SER A 319 1.14 -15.70 9.38
N GLY A 320 2.11 -15.90 10.28
CA GLY A 320 3.03 -14.87 10.74
C GLY A 320 2.36 -13.77 11.57
N PHE A 321 1.68 -14.14 12.66
CA PHE A 321 1.15 -13.14 13.58
C PHE A 321 2.29 -12.46 14.35
N VAL A 322 2.10 -11.18 14.65
CA VAL A 322 3.04 -10.39 15.43
C VAL A 322 2.28 -9.74 16.58
N SER A 323 2.81 -9.88 17.80
CA SER A 323 2.23 -9.22 18.97
C SER A 323 2.71 -7.77 19.08
N GLN A 324 1.79 -6.81 18.98
CA GLN A 324 2.08 -5.37 19.06
C GLN A 324 0.98 -4.63 19.82
N ILE A 325 1.33 -3.46 20.37
CA ILE A 325 0.35 -2.50 20.89
C ILE A 325 -0.53 -2.02 19.74
N ILE A 326 -1.84 -1.89 19.99
CA ILE A 326 -2.82 -1.55 18.94
C ILE A 326 -2.50 -0.22 18.24
N SER A 327 -2.03 0.81 18.97
CA SER A 327 -1.65 2.11 18.40
C SER A 327 -0.41 2.05 17.52
N ASP A 328 0.51 1.15 17.85
CA ASP A 328 1.82 1.05 17.21
C ASP A 328 1.82 0.02 16.08
N GLN A 329 0.68 -0.64 15.86
CA GLN A 329 0.56 -1.67 14.85
C GLN A 329 0.86 -1.12 13.46
N ASN A 330 1.50 -1.95 12.65
CA ASN A 330 1.66 -1.61 11.25
C ASN A 330 0.29 -1.58 10.53
N THR A 331 0.02 -0.49 9.81
CA THR A 331 -1.26 -0.28 9.12
C THR A 331 -1.29 -0.85 7.70
N SER A 332 -0.14 -1.17 7.09
CA SER A 332 -0.13 -1.62 5.70
C SER A 332 -0.62 -3.06 5.57
N ILE A 333 -1.58 -3.31 4.69
CA ILE A 333 -2.02 -4.66 4.37
C ILE A 333 -1.08 -5.24 3.30
N GLY A 334 -0.54 -6.43 3.56
CA GLY A 334 0.39 -7.12 2.67
C GLY A 334 -0.21 -8.35 1.98
N TRP A 335 0.44 -8.83 0.91
CA TRP A 335 0.11 -10.12 0.31
C TRP A 335 0.54 -11.27 1.25
N GLU A 336 -0.40 -12.15 1.60
CA GLU A 336 -0.12 -13.27 2.53
C GLU A 336 0.96 -14.22 2.00
N ASN A 337 0.96 -14.49 0.68
CA ASN A 337 1.98 -15.37 0.10
C ASN A 337 3.40 -14.80 0.19
N ILE A 338 3.57 -13.47 0.03
CA ILE A 338 4.89 -12.85 0.19
C ILE A 338 5.33 -12.90 1.66
N LYS A 339 4.36 -12.75 2.58
CA LYS A 339 4.59 -12.80 4.02
C LYS A 339 5.17 -14.16 4.43
N ARG A 340 4.58 -15.24 3.91
CA ARG A 340 5.02 -16.60 4.16
C ARG A 340 6.43 -16.88 3.67
N ASP A 341 6.77 -16.43 2.46
CA ASP A 341 8.11 -16.59 1.89
C ASP A 341 9.21 -15.92 2.73
N LEU A 342 8.85 -14.86 3.46
CA LEU A 342 9.75 -14.11 4.31
C LEU A 342 9.84 -14.70 5.74
N SER A 343 8.98 -15.61 6.18
CA SER A 343 8.82 -15.98 7.61
C SER A 343 10.04 -16.52 8.40
N SER A 344 11.25 -16.63 7.84
CA SER A 344 12.43 -17.11 8.58
C SER A 344 13.02 -16.12 9.61
N ASN A 345 12.82 -14.80 9.47
CA ASN A 345 13.31 -13.79 10.41
C ASN A 345 12.26 -12.69 10.63
N MET A 346 11.48 -12.76 11.72
CA MET A 346 10.28 -11.94 12.03
C MET A 346 10.50 -10.42 12.26
N GLN A 347 11.31 -9.74 11.43
CA GLN A 347 11.59 -8.30 11.53
C GLN A 347 11.54 -7.63 10.15
N TYR A 348 10.36 -7.55 9.54
CA TYR A 348 10.20 -7.03 8.18
C TYR A 348 9.65 -5.61 8.12
N THR A 349 10.21 -4.83 7.20
CA THR A 349 9.58 -3.61 6.68
C THR A 349 8.52 -3.95 5.64
N PHE A 350 7.27 -3.63 5.97
CA PHE A 350 6.08 -4.00 5.18
C PHE A 350 5.96 -3.33 3.80
N ASN A 351 6.76 -2.29 3.51
CA ASN A 351 6.77 -1.60 2.21
C ASN A 351 7.10 -2.54 1.04
N GLN A 352 7.82 -3.65 1.29
CA GLN A 352 8.14 -4.65 0.27
C GLN A 352 6.91 -5.46 -0.19
N MET A 353 5.84 -5.43 0.60
CA MET A 353 4.66 -6.30 0.48
C MET A 353 3.35 -5.53 0.32
N GLU A 354 3.38 -4.20 0.42
CA GLU A 354 2.19 -3.35 0.54
C GLU A 354 1.26 -3.50 -0.68
N THR A 355 0.02 -3.92 -0.43
CA THR A 355 -1.07 -4.01 -1.43
C THR A 355 -1.77 -2.68 -1.65
N ASN A 356 -1.15 -1.60 -1.16
CA ASN A 356 -1.64 -0.24 -1.31
C ASN A 356 -2.95 0.00 -0.51
N SER A 357 -3.36 -0.96 0.33
CA SER A 357 -4.48 -0.89 1.27
C SER A 357 -3.96 -0.72 2.70
N ARG A 358 -4.68 0.04 3.53
CA ARG A 358 -4.24 0.33 4.91
C ARG A 358 -5.39 0.23 5.91
N VAL A 359 -5.07 -0.26 7.10
CA VAL A 359 -5.95 -0.24 8.27
C VAL A 359 -6.04 1.20 8.79
N LYS A 360 -7.26 1.70 8.96
CA LYS A 360 -7.53 3.04 9.49
C LYS A 360 -7.61 2.97 11.02
N LEU A 361 -6.49 3.17 11.72
CA LEU A 361 -6.43 3.08 13.20
C LEU A 361 -7.52 3.90 13.93
N PRO A 362 -7.82 5.16 13.56
CA PRO A 362 -8.88 5.92 14.24
C PRO A 362 -10.28 5.34 14.07
N ARG A 363 -10.46 4.43 13.09
CA ARG A 363 -11.72 3.78 12.76
C ARG A 363 -11.66 2.26 12.97
N LEU A 364 -10.69 1.79 13.77
CA LEU A 364 -10.41 0.37 13.94
C LEU A 364 -11.62 -0.45 14.40
N PHE A 365 -12.48 0.10 15.26
CA PHE A 365 -13.67 -0.59 15.72
C PHE A 365 -14.98 -0.02 15.16
N ARG A 366 -14.91 0.83 14.13
CA ARG A 366 -16.10 1.36 13.45
C ARG A 366 -16.61 0.40 12.39
N MET A 367 -17.94 0.41 12.18
CA MET A 367 -18.64 -0.35 11.14
C MET A 367 -18.32 -1.86 11.14
N LEU A 368 -18.08 -2.42 12.33
CA LEU A 368 -17.91 -3.86 12.50
C LEU A 368 -19.29 -4.52 12.59
N LEU A 369 -19.52 -5.50 11.73
CA LEU A 369 -20.68 -6.40 11.85
C LEU A 369 -20.30 -7.57 12.75
N TRP A 370 -21.18 -7.94 13.69
CA TRP A 370 -20.94 -9.07 14.56
C TRP A 370 -22.21 -9.83 14.93
N GLU A 371 -22.05 -11.01 15.50
CA GLU A 371 -23.15 -11.88 15.93
C GLU A 371 -24.06 -11.19 16.94
N GLN A 372 -25.37 -11.40 16.79
CA GLN A 372 -26.35 -10.87 17.71
C GLN A 372 -26.05 -11.35 19.15
N ASP A 373 -26.18 -10.44 20.12
CA ASP A 373 -25.98 -10.70 21.56
C ASP A 373 -24.53 -10.94 22.04
N VAL A 374 -23.52 -10.69 21.19
CA VAL A 374 -22.11 -10.69 21.61
C VAL A 374 -21.63 -9.27 21.90
N ASP A 375 -21.20 -9.02 23.15
CA ASP A 375 -20.52 -7.78 23.56
C ASP A 375 -19.02 -8.03 23.68
N PHE A 376 -18.24 -7.52 22.72
CA PHE A 376 -16.78 -7.58 22.73
C PHE A 376 -16.13 -6.62 23.73
N GLN A 377 -16.92 -5.81 24.42
CA GLN A 377 -16.45 -4.79 25.36
C GLN A 377 -15.47 -3.82 24.69
N ILE A 378 -15.76 -3.42 23.45
CA ILE A 378 -14.91 -2.54 22.62
C ILE A 378 -14.50 -1.27 23.36
N LEU A 379 -15.40 -0.70 24.18
CA LEU A 379 -15.15 0.50 24.97
C LEU A 379 -14.10 0.33 26.06
N LYS A 380 -13.78 -0.90 26.45
CA LYS A 380 -12.74 -1.21 27.43
C LYS A 380 -11.37 -1.47 26.80
N ILE A 381 -11.32 -1.66 25.48
CA ILE A 381 -10.06 -1.86 24.78
C ILE A 381 -9.36 -0.50 24.71
N ASP A 382 -8.21 -0.39 25.37
CA ASP A 382 -7.36 0.79 25.29
C ASP A 382 -6.32 0.62 24.17
N PRO A 383 -6.44 1.35 23.05
CA PRO A 383 -5.54 1.20 21.92
C PRO A 383 -4.07 1.50 22.26
N VAL A 384 -3.78 2.22 23.35
CA VAL A 384 -2.42 2.65 23.71
C VAL A 384 -1.70 1.62 24.59
N THR A 385 -2.43 0.79 25.32
CA THR A 385 -1.83 -0.17 26.27
C THR A 385 -2.08 -1.62 25.87
N ASP A 386 -3.22 -1.92 25.26
CA ASP A 386 -3.59 -3.29 24.94
C ASP A 386 -2.79 -3.84 23.76
N LEU A 387 -2.39 -5.10 23.89
CA LEU A 387 -1.74 -5.87 22.83
C LEU A 387 -2.78 -6.52 21.93
N ALA A 388 -2.44 -6.64 20.65
CA ALA A 388 -3.20 -7.41 19.67
C ALA A 388 -2.27 -8.31 18.85
N LEU A 389 -2.82 -9.43 18.36
CA LEU A 389 -2.13 -10.29 17.41
C LEU A 389 -2.39 -9.76 16.00
N ILE A 390 -1.40 -9.09 15.44
CA ILE A 390 -1.47 -8.41 14.15
C ILE A 390 -1.11 -9.37 13.02
N ASN A 391 -1.96 -9.46 12.00
CA ASN A 391 -1.65 -10.20 10.79
C ASN A 391 -1.52 -9.27 9.57
N ASN A 392 -2.54 -8.44 9.33
CA ASN A 392 -2.66 -7.45 8.26
C ASN A 392 -2.24 -7.98 6.88
N SER A 393 -2.91 -9.05 6.45
CA SER A 393 -2.63 -9.70 5.17
C SER A 393 -3.92 -9.99 4.39
N MET A 394 -3.76 -10.22 3.08
CA MET A 394 -4.88 -10.46 2.20
C MET A 394 -4.61 -11.52 1.12
N HIS A 395 -5.71 -12.15 0.72
CA HIS A 395 -5.82 -13.01 -0.45
C HIS A 395 -6.76 -12.38 -1.49
N ARG A 396 -6.49 -12.63 -2.77
CA ARG A 396 -7.33 -12.16 -3.89
C ARG A 396 -7.69 -13.27 -4.85
N PHE A 397 -8.99 -13.55 -4.96
CA PHE A 397 -9.56 -14.54 -5.88
C PHE A 397 -10.24 -13.86 -7.07
N VAL A 398 -10.12 -14.49 -8.24
CA VAL A 398 -10.77 -14.09 -9.47
C VAL A 398 -11.98 -15.00 -9.72
N LEU A 399 -13.12 -14.38 -9.99
CA LEU A 399 -14.38 -15.08 -10.22
C LEU A 399 -14.85 -14.88 -11.66
N ASN A 400 -15.25 -15.97 -12.32
CA ASN A 400 -15.99 -15.91 -13.57
C ASN A 400 -17.52 -15.83 -13.31
N GLU A 401 -18.30 -15.71 -14.37
CA GLU A 401 -19.75 -15.60 -14.27
C GLU A 401 -20.39 -16.83 -13.60
N GLU A 402 -19.89 -18.04 -13.89
CA GLU A 402 -20.41 -19.29 -13.35
C GLU A 402 -20.12 -19.44 -11.84
N MET A 403 -18.87 -19.22 -11.43
CA MET A 403 -18.45 -19.20 -10.03
C MET A 403 -19.21 -18.14 -9.23
N ARG A 404 -19.42 -16.94 -9.81
CA ARG A 404 -20.26 -15.91 -9.19
C ARG A 404 -21.68 -16.41 -8.98
N LYS A 405 -22.31 -17.06 -9.97
CA LYS A 405 -23.68 -17.60 -9.83
C LYS A 405 -23.75 -18.71 -8.76
N ILE A 406 -22.75 -19.57 -8.68
CA ILE A 406 -22.66 -20.60 -7.64
C ILE A 406 -22.53 -19.95 -6.25
N LEU A 407 -21.64 -18.97 -6.12
CA LEU A 407 -21.46 -18.23 -4.87
C LEU A 407 -22.72 -17.45 -4.48
N GLU A 408 -23.35 -16.77 -5.44
CA GLU A 408 -24.63 -16.06 -5.27
C GLU A 408 -25.71 -17.01 -4.75
N ALA A 409 -25.89 -18.17 -5.38
CA ALA A 409 -26.85 -19.17 -4.93
C ALA A 409 -26.55 -19.68 -3.51
N ALA A 410 -25.28 -19.99 -3.21
CA ALA A 410 -24.86 -20.45 -1.88
C ALA A 410 -25.12 -19.40 -0.78
N VAL A 411 -24.88 -18.11 -1.08
CA VAL A 411 -25.11 -17.00 -0.15
C VAL A 411 -26.61 -16.74 0.06
N VAL A 412 -27.40 -16.74 -1.02
CA VAL A 412 -28.85 -16.47 -0.98
C VAL A 412 -29.62 -17.60 -0.31
N HIS A 413 -29.28 -18.85 -0.57
CA HIS A 413 -29.89 -20.01 0.10
C HIS A 413 -29.33 -20.25 1.50
N ASN A 414 -28.29 -19.52 1.90
CA ASN A 414 -27.64 -19.63 3.20
C ASN A 414 -27.14 -21.07 3.45
N ASP A 415 -26.50 -21.67 2.44
CA ASP A 415 -26.09 -23.09 2.47
C ASP A 415 -24.80 -23.32 3.27
N TYR A 416 -23.93 -22.31 3.32
CA TYR A 416 -22.59 -22.38 3.91
C TYR A 416 -22.31 -21.21 4.85
N ASP A 417 -21.62 -21.49 5.96
CA ASP A 417 -20.92 -20.50 6.77
C ASP A 417 -19.42 -20.50 6.45
N LEU A 418 -18.74 -19.40 6.80
CA LEU A 418 -17.30 -19.32 6.81
C LEU A 418 -16.79 -19.70 8.21
N LEU A 419 -16.04 -20.79 8.29
CA LEU A 419 -15.39 -21.27 9.49
C LEU A 419 -13.94 -20.76 9.53
N LEU A 420 -13.63 -19.99 10.55
CA LEU A 420 -12.30 -19.45 10.85
C LEU A 420 -11.70 -20.24 12.02
N GLN A 421 -10.55 -20.86 11.80
CA GLN A 421 -9.89 -21.70 12.79
C GLN A 421 -8.48 -21.19 13.06
N LEU A 422 -8.23 -20.77 14.31
CA LEU A 422 -6.91 -20.41 14.79
C LEU A 422 -6.18 -21.70 15.19
N TYR A 423 -5.03 -21.95 14.59
CA TYR A 423 -4.23 -23.15 14.81
C TYR A 423 -2.80 -22.79 15.22
N GLN A 424 -2.11 -23.77 15.80
CA GLN A 424 -0.69 -23.68 16.15
C GLN A 424 0.15 -24.65 15.30
N ASP A 425 1.22 -24.15 14.69
CA ASP A 425 2.15 -24.81 13.77
C ASP A 425 1.52 -25.36 12.49
N THR A 426 0.51 -26.21 12.64
CA THR A 426 -0.15 -26.91 11.55
C THR A 426 -1.66 -26.69 11.59
N PRO A 427 -2.33 -26.56 10.43
CA PRO A 427 -3.78 -26.37 10.35
C PRO A 427 -4.63 -27.47 11.02
N SER A 428 -4.03 -28.61 11.35
CA SER A 428 -4.70 -29.70 12.06
C SER A 428 -4.81 -29.48 13.57
N ASN A 429 -3.96 -28.64 14.16
CA ASN A 429 -3.93 -28.36 15.59
C ASN A 429 -4.73 -27.08 15.91
N VAL A 430 -6.06 -27.17 15.86
CA VAL A 430 -6.95 -26.02 16.05
C VAL A 430 -7.14 -25.74 17.54
N LEU A 431 -6.93 -24.49 17.93
CA LEU A 431 -7.10 -23.98 19.29
C LEU A 431 -8.46 -23.30 19.48
N TYR A 432 -8.82 -22.42 18.56
CA TYR A 432 -10.06 -21.64 18.60
C TYR A 432 -10.76 -21.64 17.24
N GLU A 433 -12.08 -21.53 17.28
CA GLU A 433 -12.93 -21.47 16.09
C GLU A 433 -13.93 -20.30 16.18
N GLY A 434 -14.21 -19.70 15.04
CA GLY A 434 -15.24 -18.68 14.87
C GLY A 434 -16.02 -18.93 13.59
N VAL A 435 -17.30 -18.57 13.60
CA VAL A 435 -18.20 -18.78 12.47
C VAL A 435 -18.68 -17.43 11.96
N LEU A 436 -18.71 -17.27 10.64
CA LEU A 436 -19.19 -16.07 9.97
C LEU A 436 -20.25 -16.46 8.96
N ASN A 437 -21.43 -15.85 9.07
CA ASN A 437 -22.49 -16.00 8.06
C ASN A 437 -22.30 -14.97 6.92
N PRO A 438 -22.07 -15.40 5.66
CA PRO A 438 -21.89 -14.51 4.53
C PRO A 438 -23.20 -13.94 3.93
N SER A 439 -24.40 -14.29 4.43
CA SER A 439 -25.69 -13.89 3.85
C SER A 439 -25.89 -12.39 3.62
N ILE A 440 -25.15 -11.52 4.32
CA ILE A 440 -25.20 -10.06 4.11
C ILE A 440 -24.84 -9.65 2.67
N PHE A 441 -24.00 -10.43 1.98
CA PHE A 441 -23.66 -10.20 0.58
C PHE A 441 -24.78 -10.56 -0.40
N GLY A 442 -25.87 -11.17 0.09
CA GLY A 442 -27.11 -11.39 -0.66
C GLY A 442 -27.93 -10.12 -0.88
N TYR A 443 -27.64 -9.04 -0.14
CA TYR A 443 -28.39 -7.79 -0.26
C TYR A 443 -27.90 -6.95 -1.46
N PRO A 444 -28.81 -6.31 -2.22
CA PRO A 444 -28.44 -5.45 -3.35
C PRO A 444 -27.47 -4.33 -2.93
N GLY A 445 -26.52 -3.99 -3.81
CA GLY A 445 -25.50 -2.99 -3.56
C GLY A 445 -24.37 -3.42 -2.61
N VAL A 446 -24.55 -4.45 -1.77
CA VAL A 446 -23.55 -4.86 -0.78
C VAL A 446 -22.41 -5.60 -1.46
N ASN A 447 -21.23 -4.98 -1.48
CA ASN A 447 -20.00 -5.59 -1.95
C ASN A 447 -18.89 -5.65 -0.87
N TYR A 448 -19.05 -4.94 0.25
CA TYR A 448 -18.02 -4.79 1.26
C TYR A 448 -18.61 -4.93 2.67
N CYS A 449 -18.00 -5.77 3.49
CA CYS A 449 -18.30 -5.87 4.92
C CYS A 449 -17.02 -6.16 5.72
N ARG A 450 -16.96 -5.62 6.94
CA ARG A 450 -15.91 -5.89 7.92
C ARG A 450 -16.55 -6.48 9.17
N PHE A 451 -16.11 -7.67 9.56
CA PHE A 451 -16.74 -8.45 10.60
C PHE A 451 -15.86 -8.53 11.85
N ALA A 452 -16.47 -8.49 13.02
CA ALA A 452 -15.87 -8.95 14.27
C ALA A 452 -16.43 -10.35 14.58
N ILE A 453 -15.56 -11.35 14.51
CA ILE A 453 -15.92 -12.76 14.64
C ILE A 453 -15.39 -13.26 15.98
N GLN A 454 -16.29 -13.73 16.84
CA GLN A 454 -15.91 -14.31 18.13
C GLN A 454 -15.15 -15.63 17.91
N LEU A 455 -14.02 -15.77 18.58
CA LEU A 455 -13.22 -16.99 18.57
C LEU A 455 -13.43 -17.75 19.89
N LYS A 456 -14.05 -18.92 19.80
CA LYS A 456 -14.35 -19.81 20.93
C LYS A 456 -13.34 -20.97 20.98
N PRO A 457 -12.89 -21.41 22.17
CA PRO A 457 -11.96 -22.53 22.27
C PRO A 457 -12.63 -23.84 21.83
N VAL A 458 -11.94 -24.66 21.04
CA VAL A 458 -12.47 -25.96 20.55
C VAL A 458 -12.56 -26.99 21.68
N LEU A 459 -11.59 -26.98 22.60
CA LEU A 459 -11.60 -27.80 23.80
C LEU A 459 -12.05 -26.93 24.97
N GLU A 460 -13.31 -27.02 25.38
CA GLU A 460 -13.72 -26.46 26.66
C GLU A 460 -12.94 -27.17 27.78
N PRO A 461 -12.20 -26.44 28.64
CA PRO A 461 -11.53 -27.08 29.77
C PRO A 461 -12.58 -27.75 30.65
N LYS A 462 -12.51 -29.08 30.79
CA LYS A 462 -13.46 -29.92 31.56
C LYS A 462 -13.55 -29.58 33.04
N VAL A 463 -12.78 -28.62 33.52
CA VAL A 463 -12.82 -28.16 34.89
C VAL A 463 -13.45 -26.77 34.91
N LYS A 464 -14.74 -26.70 35.28
CA LYS A 464 -15.32 -25.50 35.90
C LYS A 464 -14.67 -25.33 37.28
N LEU A 465 -13.36 -25.07 37.32
CA LEU A 465 -12.76 -24.46 38.49
C LEU A 465 -13.36 -23.08 38.54
N SER A 466 -14.13 -22.82 39.58
CA SER A 466 -14.48 -21.48 40.03
C SER A 466 -13.20 -20.74 40.41
N ILE A 467 -12.40 -20.40 39.40
CA ILE A 467 -11.34 -19.41 39.50
C ILE A 467 -12.08 -18.10 39.79
N PRO A 468 -11.66 -17.32 40.81
CA PRO A 468 -12.28 -16.04 41.11
C PRO A 468 -12.37 -15.20 39.83
N ARG A 469 -13.47 -14.47 39.67
CA ARG A 469 -13.80 -13.59 38.54
C ARG A 469 -12.84 -12.38 38.40
N GLU A 470 -11.53 -12.57 38.55
CA GLU A 470 -10.53 -11.53 38.34
C GLU A 470 -10.00 -11.52 36.89
N THR A 471 -10.11 -12.64 36.16
CA THR A 471 -9.85 -12.72 34.70
C THR A 471 -11.02 -12.25 33.83
N MET A 472 -12.15 -11.83 34.41
CA MET A 472 -13.31 -11.25 33.69
C MET A 472 -13.17 -9.74 33.40
N LEU A 473 -11.95 -9.19 33.39
CA LEU A 473 -11.72 -7.80 32.96
C LEU A 473 -11.70 -7.66 31.44
N MET A 474 -11.30 -8.71 30.71
CA MET A 474 -11.13 -8.70 29.26
C MET A 474 -12.38 -9.27 28.56
N GLY A 475 -12.82 -8.64 27.47
CA GLY A 475 -13.96 -9.10 26.66
C GLY A 475 -13.66 -10.42 25.93
N PRO A 476 -14.64 -11.01 25.23
CA PRO A 476 -14.40 -12.21 24.43
C PRO A 476 -13.36 -11.96 23.34
N MET A 477 -12.51 -12.97 23.06
CA MET A 477 -11.54 -12.93 21.96
C MET A 477 -12.25 -12.87 20.61
N PHE A 478 -11.77 -12.01 19.72
CA PHE A 478 -12.35 -11.87 18.39
C PHE A 478 -11.33 -11.47 17.35
N CYS A 479 -11.56 -11.90 16.10
CA CYS A 479 -10.77 -11.44 14.96
C CYS A 479 -11.56 -10.48 14.09
N THR A 480 -10.86 -9.52 13.48
CA THR A 480 -11.44 -8.69 12.43
C THR A 480 -11.13 -9.26 11.05
N PHE A 481 -12.19 -9.62 10.33
CA PHE A 481 -12.10 -10.21 8.99
C PHE A 481 -12.88 -9.35 7.99
N LYS A 482 -12.21 -8.94 6.92
CA LYS A 482 -12.78 -8.09 5.86
C LYS A 482 -12.98 -8.90 4.60
N ILE A 483 -14.21 -8.89 4.08
CA ILE A 483 -14.58 -9.50 2.81
C ILE A 483 -15.04 -8.37 1.88
N CYS A 484 -14.44 -8.31 0.70
CA CYS A 484 -14.77 -7.28 -0.29
C CYS A 484 -14.80 -7.87 -1.69
N PHE A 485 -15.91 -7.70 -2.38
CA PHE A 485 -16.08 -8.01 -3.80
C PHE A 485 -15.92 -6.73 -4.62
N PHE A 486 -15.23 -6.83 -5.76
CA PHE A 486 -15.06 -5.68 -6.65
C PHE A 486 -16.39 -5.11 -7.15
N GLN A 487 -17.37 -5.99 -7.36
CA GLN A 487 -18.76 -5.67 -7.69
C GLN A 487 -19.70 -6.53 -6.82
N PRO A 488 -20.91 -6.07 -6.46
CA PRO A 488 -21.89 -6.88 -5.71
C PRO A 488 -22.15 -8.23 -6.39
N ILE A 489 -22.28 -9.31 -5.62
CA ILE A 489 -22.42 -10.66 -6.19
C ILE A 489 -23.82 -10.93 -6.76
N CYS A 490 -24.86 -10.26 -6.25
CA CYS A 490 -26.26 -10.40 -6.66
C CYS A 490 -26.66 -9.52 -7.85
N GLU A 491 -25.70 -8.84 -8.48
CA GLU A 491 -25.95 -7.94 -9.60
C GLU A 491 -25.34 -8.46 -10.89
N ARG A 492 -25.70 -7.83 -12.01
CA ARG A 492 -25.10 -8.17 -13.30
C ARG A 492 -23.73 -7.51 -13.39
N ASN A 493 -22.70 -8.31 -13.16
CA ASN A 493 -21.32 -7.86 -13.22
C ASN A 493 -20.85 -7.58 -14.66
N GLU A 494 -20.07 -6.51 -14.81
CA GLU A 494 -19.35 -6.22 -16.04
C GLU A 494 -18.07 -7.07 -16.14
N PRO A 495 -17.67 -7.48 -17.34
CA PRO A 495 -16.43 -8.24 -17.51
C PRO A 495 -15.21 -7.32 -17.27
N LEU A 496 -14.37 -7.73 -16.31
CA LEU A 496 -13.24 -6.96 -15.79
C LEU A 496 -11.95 -7.14 -16.60
N ASP A 497 -11.90 -8.12 -17.48
CA ASP A 497 -10.80 -8.32 -18.45
C ASP A 497 -10.50 -7.06 -19.28
N LYS A 498 -11.52 -6.26 -19.59
CA LYS A 498 -11.39 -4.97 -20.30
C LYS A 498 -10.66 -3.91 -19.48
N PHE A 499 -10.63 -4.02 -18.15
CA PHE A 499 -9.93 -3.04 -17.31
C PHE A 499 -8.42 -3.13 -17.54
N ASN A 500 -7.89 -4.33 -17.84
CA ASN A 500 -6.47 -4.53 -18.08
C ASN A 500 -5.99 -3.86 -19.38
N GLU A 501 -6.88 -3.59 -20.34
CA GLU A 501 -6.55 -2.87 -21.60
C GLU A 501 -6.22 -1.38 -21.36
N SER A 502 -6.64 -0.80 -20.23
CA SER A 502 -6.42 0.62 -19.91
C SER A 502 -5.55 0.77 -18.66
N ILE A 503 -4.47 1.57 -18.74
CA ILE A 503 -3.56 1.82 -17.62
C ILE A 503 -4.29 2.35 -16.38
N LEU A 504 -5.21 3.32 -16.57
CA LEU A 504 -5.97 3.92 -15.47
C LEU A 504 -6.96 2.94 -14.82
N LYS A 505 -7.62 2.11 -15.63
CA LYS A 505 -8.59 1.12 -15.12
C LYS A 505 -7.90 -0.07 -14.47
N ARG A 506 -6.75 -0.49 -15.00
CA ARG A 506 -5.93 -1.58 -14.46
C ARG A 506 -5.55 -1.35 -12.99
N LEU A 507 -5.19 -0.11 -12.62
CA LEU A 507 -4.87 0.23 -11.23
C LEU A 507 -6.04 -0.01 -10.27
N LYS A 508 -7.28 0.10 -10.76
CA LYS A 508 -8.48 -0.17 -9.97
C LYS A 508 -8.57 -1.63 -9.50
N LEU A 509 -8.06 -2.59 -10.28
CA LEU A 509 -8.12 -4.02 -9.92
C LEU A 509 -7.17 -4.42 -8.77
N ARG A 510 -6.27 -3.51 -8.36
CA ARG A 510 -5.31 -3.77 -7.28
C ARG A 510 -5.92 -3.58 -5.89
N ARG A 511 -7.02 -2.83 -5.78
CA ARG A 511 -7.68 -2.54 -4.50
C ARG A 511 -9.15 -2.86 -4.63
N CYS A 512 -9.77 -3.27 -3.54
CA CYS A 512 -11.22 -3.22 -3.46
C CYS A 512 -11.65 -1.78 -3.19
N PHE A 513 -12.64 -1.29 -3.92
CA PHE A 513 -13.29 -0.03 -3.56
C PHE A 513 -14.33 -0.37 -2.52
N ASP A 514 -14.16 0.18 -1.32
CA ASP A 514 -15.26 0.27 -0.38
C ASP A 514 -16.35 1.05 -1.12
N MET A 515 -17.51 0.44 -1.39
CA MET A 515 -18.67 1.22 -1.78
C MET A 515 -18.90 2.24 -0.66
N GLU A 516 -19.29 3.45 -1.06
CA GLU A 516 -19.74 4.55 -0.20
C GLU A 516 -21.00 4.16 0.59
N PHE A 517 -21.01 3.02 1.28
CA PHE A 517 -22.12 2.55 2.11
C PHE A 517 -22.42 3.50 3.26
N LEU A 518 -21.46 4.37 3.56
CA LEU A 518 -21.67 5.66 4.20
C LEU A 518 -20.67 6.61 3.54
N LYS A 519 -21.11 7.48 2.61
CA LYS A 519 -20.78 8.88 2.85
C LYS A 519 -21.44 9.15 4.19
N GLU A 520 -20.69 8.90 5.27
CA GLU A 520 -20.97 9.53 6.53
C GLU A 520 -21.12 10.99 6.15
N ASP A 521 -22.23 11.63 6.54
CA ASP A 521 -22.31 13.08 6.49
C ASP A 521 -21.06 13.57 7.24
N GLU A 522 -19.98 13.87 6.52
CA GLU A 522 -19.06 14.91 6.94
C GLU A 522 -20.02 16.08 7.10
N ASP A 523 -20.33 16.46 8.35
CA ASP A 523 -21.34 17.47 8.66
C ASP A 523 -21.26 18.55 7.57
N ASP A 524 -22.33 18.76 6.78
CA ASP A 524 -22.27 19.63 5.58
C ASP A 524 -21.68 21.03 5.89
N VAL A 525 -21.74 21.41 7.17
CA VAL A 525 -21.10 22.58 7.79
C VAL A 525 -19.56 22.57 7.64
N ASP A 526 -18.88 21.46 7.90
CA ASP A 526 -17.42 21.32 7.80
C ASP A 526 -16.95 21.34 6.34
N VAL A 527 -17.70 20.70 5.43
CA VAL A 527 -17.41 20.70 3.99
C VAL A 527 -17.58 22.12 3.42
N LEU A 528 -18.65 22.81 3.80
CA LEU A 528 -18.88 24.19 3.36
C LEU A 528 -17.80 25.15 3.86
N LEU A 529 -17.38 25.00 5.13
CA LEU A 529 -16.28 25.76 5.73
C LEU A 529 -14.96 25.52 4.98
N GLU A 530 -14.64 24.27 4.65
CA GLU A 530 -13.42 23.93 3.92
C GLU A 530 -13.43 24.47 2.48
N LEU A 531 -14.59 24.44 1.81
CA LEU A 531 -14.75 24.99 0.45
C LEU A 531 -14.54 26.51 0.42
N TYR A 532 -15.11 27.23 1.39
CA TYR A 532 -14.91 28.68 1.49
C TYR A 532 -13.50 29.07 1.93
N ARG A 533 -12.87 28.27 2.81
CA ARG A 533 -11.47 28.46 3.18
C ARG A 533 -10.54 28.25 1.99
N ALA A 534 -10.72 27.17 1.24
CA ALA A 534 -9.95 26.92 0.02
C ALA A 534 -10.15 28.02 -1.03
N PHE A 535 -11.32 28.68 -1.04
CA PHE A 535 -11.60 29.81 -1.93
C PHE A 535 -10.80 31.03 -1.52
N ASP A 536 -10.82 31.37 -0.23
CA ASP A 536 -10.08 32.50 0.31
C ASP A 536 -8.56 32.31 0.16
N ASP A 537 -8.05 31.10 0.42
CA ASP A 537 -6.64 30.75 0.26
C ASP A 537 -6.20 30.90 -1.20
N LEU A 538 -6.99 30.38 -2.16
CA LEU A 538 -6.71 30.49 -3.59
C LEU A 538 -6.67 31.95 -4.07
N ILE A 539 -7.63 32.77 -3.63
CA ILE A 539 -7.71 34.19 -3.96
C ILE A 539 -6.54 34.96 -3.34
N SER A 540 -6.24 34.70 -2.06
CA SER A 540 -5.13 35.32 -1.32
C SER A 540 -3.78 34.99 -1.95
N ASP A 541 -3.55 33.73 -2.33
CA ASP A 541 -2.33 33.31 -3.03
C ASP A 541 -2.21 33.97 -4.41
N THR A 542 -3.32 34.10 -5.12
CA THR A 542 -3.34 34.74 -6.44
C THR A 542 -3.04 36.24 -6.33
N ILE A 543 -3.64 36.93 -5.36
CA ILE A 543 -3.36 38.34 -5.04
C ILE A 543 -1.89 38.50 -4.62
N GLY A 544 -1.41 37.65 -3.70
CA GLY A 544 -0.04 37.65 -3.22
C GLY A 544 0.97 37.43 -4.33
N PHE A 545 0.67 36.56 -5.30
CA PHE A 545 1.49 36.34 -6.49
C PHE A 545 1.54 37.57 -7.39
N ILE A 546 0.40 38.21 -7.67
CA ILE A 546 0.30 39.43 -8.49
C ILE A 546 1.16 40.54 -7.87
N ILE A 547 1.04 40.74 -6.55
CA ILE A 547 1.76 41.79 -5.81
C ILE A 547 3.26 41.46 -5.72
N LYS A 548 3.65 40.27 -5.24
CA LYS A 548 5.07 39.87 -5.05
C LYS A 548 5.86 39.90 -6.36
N ARG A 549 5.23 39.59 -7.49
CA ARG A 549 5.89 39.57 -8.80
C ARG A 549 5.62 40.80 -9.67
N GLY A 550 4.86 41.78 -9.15
CA GLY A 550 4.56 43.02 -9.86
C GLY A 550 3.90 42.80 -11.22
N VAL A 551 3.01 41.81 -11.33
CA VAL A 551 2.37 41.43 -12.60
C VAL A 551 1.41 42.53 -13.03
N LYS A 552 1.62 43.09 -14.22
CA LYS A 552 0.77 44.17 -14.77
C LYS A 552 -0.18 43.71 -15.85
N ASP A 553 0.13 42.61 -16.53
CA ASP A 553 -0.71 42.01 -17.56
C ASP A 553 -0.77 40.48 -17.38
N ILE A 554 -1.96 39.90 -17.54
CA ILE A 554 -2.26 38.48 -17.47
C ILE A 554 -1.40 37.70 -18.48
N LYS A 555 -1.06 38.32 -19.62
CA LYS A 555 -0.23 37.69 -20.66
C LYS A 555 1.20 37.36 -20.22
N GLU A 556 1.73 38.05 -19.22
CA GLU A 556 3.11 37.84 -18.73
C GLU A 556 3.29 36.47 -18.04
N ARG A 557 2.22 35.94 -17.44
CA ARG A 557 2.21 34.67 -16.69
C ARG A 557 0.98 33.81 -17.02
N LYS A 558 0.69 33.66 -18.32
CA LYS A 558 -0.49 32.95 -18.82
C LYS A 558 -0.65 31.52 -18.28
N GLU A 559 0.45 30.78 -18.12
CA GLU A 559 0.42 29.40 -17.61
C GLU A 559 -0.09 29.33 -16.17
N PHE A 560 0.37 30.24 -15.30
CA PHE A 560 -0.06 30.32 -13.91
C PHE A 560 -1.56 30.64 -13.80
N PHE A 561 -2.02 31.70 -14.48
CA PHE A 561 -3.43 32.10 -14.43
C PHE A 561 -4.37 31.08 -15.09
N CYS A 562 -3.91 30.32 -16.10
CA CYS A 562 -4.69 29.24 -16.68
C CYS A 562 -4.94 28.10 -15.68
N CYS A 563 -3.92 27.69 -14.92
CA CYS A 563 -4.06 26.71 -13.86
C CYS A 563 -4.95 27.22 -12.72
N GLN A 564 -4.77 28.47 -12.29
CA GLN A 564 -5.61 29.04 -11.23
C GLN A 564 -7.06 29.23 -11.65
N LEU A 565 -7.32 29.56 -12.92
CA LEU A 565 -8.68 29.61 -13.46
C LEU A 565 -9.34 28.23 -13.41
N GLY A 566 -8.62 27.16 -13.77
CA GLY A 566 -9.13 25.79 -13.65
C GLY A 566 -9.46 25.41 -12.19
N ASN A 567 -8.58 25.76 -11.25
CA ASN A 567 -8.80 25.53 -9.82
C ASN A 567 -10.02 26.31 -9.31
N LEU A 568 -10.13 27.58 -9.67
CA LEU A 568 -11.25 28.45 -9.30
C LEU A 568 -12.56 27.91 -9.87
N CYS A 569 -12.61 27.51 -11.14
CA CYS A 569 -13.81 26.92 -11.75
C CYS A 569 -14.28 25.68 -11.00
N ASN A 570 -13.37 24.78 -10.64
CA ASN A 570 -13.71 23.57 -9.88
C ASN A 570 -14.27 23.91 -8.49
N LEU A 571 -13.73 24.94 -7.84
CA LEU A 571 -14.17 25.35 -6.51
C LEU A 571 -15.52 26.07 -6.56
N LEU A 572 -15.73 26.95 -7.53
CA LEU A 572 -16.99 27.64 -7.76
C LEU A 572 -18.13 26.66 -8.04
N LEU A 573 -17.88 25.60 -8.82
CA LEU A 573 -18.88 24.56 -9.08
C LEU A 573 -19.28 23.82 -7.80
N LYS A 574 -18.32 23.57 -6.90
CA LYS A 574 -18.59 22.94 -5.60
C LYS A 574 -19.37 23.85 -4.67
N ILE A 575 -18.96 25.12 -4.52
CA ILE A 575 -19.69 26.12 -3.72
C ILE A 575 -21.11 26.33 -4.26
N CYS A 576 -21.26 26.40 -5.59
CA CYS A 576 -22.57 26.50 -6.25
C CYS A 576 -23.49 25.33 -5.85
N GLY A 577 -22.97 24.11 -5.88
CA GLY A 577 -23.73 22.91 -5.51
C GLY A 577 -24.03 22.80 -4.02
N CYS A 578 -23.04 23.05 -3.16
CA CYS A 578 -23.13 22.84 -1.71
C CYS A 578 -23.83 23.97 -0.95
N ASP A 579 -23.83 25.20 -1.48
CA ASP A 579 -24.40 26.37 -0.80
C ASP A 579 -25.56 27.01 -1.59
N PHE A 580 -25.25 27.58 -2.75
CA PHE A 580 -26.22 28.41 -3.48
C PHE A 580 -27.40 27.61 -4.01
N ASN A 581 -27.18 26.38 -4.47
CA ASN A 581 -28.26 25.50 -4.91
C ASN A 581 -29.08 24.91 -3.75
N VAL A 582 -28.54 24.94 -2.52
CA VAL A 582 -29.27 24.58 -1.29
C VAL A 582 -30.10 25.77 -0.79
N ARG A 583 -29.50 26.97 -0.73
CA ARG A 583 -30.17 28.23 -0.34
C ARG A 583 -31.24 28.67 -1.33
N ILE A 584 -30.98 28.52 -2.63
CA ILE A 584 -31.86 28.93 -3.73
C ILE A 584 -32.02 27.73 -4.70
N PRO A 585 -32.89 26.77 -4.39
CA PRO A 585 -33.11 25.61 -5.25
C PRO A 585 -33.67 26.04 -6.60
N THR A 586 -33.05 25.57 -7.68
CA THR A 586 -33.43 25.98 -9.04
C THR A 586 -34.07 24.82 -9.81
N LYS A 587 -35.16 25.10 -10.53
CA LYS A 587 -35.91 24.14 -11.37
C LYS A 587 -35.88 24.52 -12.85
N THR A 588 -35.66 25.79 -13.16
CA THR A 588 -35.58 26.30 -14.53
C THR A 588 -34.22 26.94 -14.83
N ASN A 589 -33.83 26.99 -16.11
CA ASN A 589 -32.58 27.64 -16.53
C ASN A 589 -32.53 29.14 -16.19
N ILE A 590 -33.68 29.79 -16.05
CA ILE A 590 -33.77 31.21 -15.69
C ILE A 590 -33.42 31.38 -14.20
N GLU A 591 -34.00 30.56 -13.34
CA GLU A 591 -33.69 30.51 -11.90
C GLU A 591 -32.22 30.16 -11.65
N PHE A 592 -31.66 29.21 -12.41
CA PHE A 592 -30.23 28.86 -12.31
C PHE A 592 -29.32 30.04 -12.67
N ARG A 593 -29.67 30.80 -13.72
CA ARG A 593 -28.92 32.01 -14.11
C ARG A 593 -29.01 33.11 -13.05
N GLU A 594 -30.17 33.29 -12.43
CA GLU A 594 -30.35 34.27 -11.35
C GLU A 594 -29.55 33.88 -10.11
N MET A 595 -29.56 32.60 -9.72
CA MET A 595 -28.74 32.07 -8.63
C MET A 595 -27.24 32.26 -8.89
N LEU A 596 -26.75 31.98 -10.10
CA LEU A 596 -25.35 32.25 -10.47
C LEU A 596 -24.99 33.75 -10.41
N THR A 597 -25.95 34.62 -10.70
CA THR A 597 -25.76 36.08 -10.61
C THR A 597 -25.64 36.52 -9.15
N HIS A 598 -26.42 35.91 -8.24
CA HIS A 598 -26.27 36.09 -6.80
C HIS A 598 -24.94 35.55 -6.28
N MET A 599 -24.54 34.34 -6.70
CA MET A 599 -23.24 33.76 -6.37
C MET A 599 -22.09 34.66 -6.80
N TYR A 600 -22.14 35.18 -8.02
CA TYR A 600 -21.12 36.11 -8.52
C TYR A 600 -21.01 37.35 -7.63
N ARG A 601 -22.14 37.97 -7.25
CA ARG A 601 -22.13 39.16 -6.39
C ARG A 601 -21.51 38.89 -5.02
N GLU A 602 -21.99 37.85 -4.32
CA GLU A 602 -21.49 37.53 -2.98
C GLU A 602 -20.01 37.14 -2.98
N LEU A 603 -19.56 36.37 -3.96
CA LEU A 603 -18.15 35.97 -4.06
C LEU A 603 -17.25 37.14 -4.50
N MET A 604 -17.75 38.06 -5.32
CA MET A 604 -17.00 39.28 -5.68
C MET A 604 -16.86 40.21 -4.48
N ASP A 605 -17.93 40.43 -3.71
CA ASP A 605 -17.86 41.22 -2.46
C ASP A 605 -16.84 40.61 -1.48
N ARG A 606 -16.76 39.27 -1.43
CA ARG A 606 -15.76 38.53 -0.64
C ARG A 606 -14.33 38.74 -1.16
N ILE A 607 -14.12 38.66 -2.48
CA ILE A 607 -12.80 38.95 -3.09
C ILE A 607 -12.38 40.39 -2.82
N GLU A 608 -13.32 41.35 -2.95
CA GLU A 608 -13.07 42.75 -2.61
C GLU A 608 -12.71 42.92 -1.14
N GLY A 609 -13.37 42.19 -0.24
CA GLY A 609 -13.03 42.13 1.19
C GLY A 609 -11.62 41.60 1.45
N ILE A 610 -11.23 40.50 0.79
CA ILE A 610 -9.87 39.93 0.89
C ILE A 610 -8.85 40.93 0.35
N PHE A 611 -9.11 41.53 -0.80
CA PHE A 611 -8.24 42.52 -1.42
C PHE A 611 -8.10 43.79 -0.55
N ALA A 612 -9.20 44.28 0.02
CA ALA A 612 -9.20 45.39 0.96
C ALA A 612 -8.39 45.04 2.22
N GLY A 613 -8.60 43.85 2.78
CA GLY A 613 -7.79 43.31 3.89
C GLY A 613 -6.29 43.30 3.56
N CYS A 614 -5.93 42.82 2.36
CA CYS A 614 -4.57 42.85 1.84
C CYS A 614 -4.01 44.28 1.63
N SER A 615 -4.86 45.28 1.36
CA SER A 615 -4.44 46.67 1.15
C SER A 615 -4.19 47.42 2.47
N TRP A 616 -4.93 47.10 3.54
CA TRP A 616 -4.65 47.57 4.90
C TRP A 616 -3.38 46.91 5.46
N THR A 617 -3.16 45.63 5.18
CA THR A 617 -1.89 44.94 5.50
C THR A 617 -0.73 45.28 4.55
N ASN A 618 -0.96 46.00 3.45
CA ASN A 618 0.13 46.54 2.62
C ASN A 618 0.59 47.94 3.07
N SER A 619 -0.10 48.59 4.00
CA SER A 619 0.50 49.70 4.76
C SER A 619 1.37 49.18 5.93
N CYS A 620 1.28 47.89 6.27
CA CYS A 620 2.08 47.20 7.28
C CYS A 620 2.37 45.74 6.86
N ASP A 621 3.29 45.53 5.91
CA ASP A 621 3.98 44.26 5.57
C ASP A 621 3.22 42.92 5.78
N CYS A 622 2.33 42.59 4.85
CA CYS A 622 1.54 41.34 4.78
C CYS A 622 2.35 40.03 4.62
N ALA A 623 3.68 40.07 4.54
CA ALA A 623 4.52 38.86 4.56
C ALA A 623 5.21 38.63 5.91
N THR A 624 5.08 39.56 6.86
CA THR A 624 5.82 39.47 8.13
C THR A 624 4.99 38.97 9.29
N TYR A 625 3.66 39.15 9.37
CA TYR A 625 2.95 38.85 10.62
C TYR A 625 2.70 37.37 10.95
N GLN A 626 2.63 36.46 9.99
CA GLN A 626 2.45 35.03 10.33
C GLN A 626 3.77 34.40 10.82
N GLU A 627 4.90 34.85 10.26
CA GLU A 627 6.24 34.48 10.76
C GLU A 627 6.66 35.32 11.98
N TYR A 628 6.31 36.61 12.09
CA TYR A 628 6.64 37.46 13.25
C TYR A 628 5.68 37.32 14.44
N GLY A 629 4.43 36.89 14.28
CA GLY A 629 3.53 36.68 15.41
C GLY A 629 3.98 35.49 16.27
N GLU A 630 4.32 34.37 15.61
CA GLU A 630 4.81 33.16 16.27
C GLU A 630 6.28 33.28 16.67
N HIS A 631 7.17 33.83 15.81
CA HIS A 631 8.57 34.05 16.20
C HIS A 631 8.75 35.23 17.16
N GLY A 632 7.91 36.26 17.10
CA GLY A 632 7.99 37.43 17.98
C GLY A 632 7.57 37.10 19.40
N LEU A 633 6.45 36.38 19.59
CA LEU A 633 6.03 35.94 20.92
C LEU A 633 7.05 34.97 21.54
N THR A 634 7.54 34.01 20.75
CA THR A 634 8.59 33.08 21.19
C THR A 634 9.88 33.83 21.54
N ARG A 635 10.26 34.86 20.77
CA ARG A 635 11.42 35.71 21.05
C ARG A 635 11.25 36.53 22.32
N LEU A 636 10.09 37.18 22.51
CA LEU A 636 9.78 37.97 23.71
C LEU A 636 9.75 37.08 24.96
N MET A 637 9.17 35.89 24.87
CA MET A 637 9.18 34.89 25.95
C MET A 637 10.61 34.37 26.22
N ASN A 638 11.45 34.23 25.20
CA ASN A 638 12.87 33.90 25.36
C ASN A 638 13.66 35.03 26.03
N GLU A 639 13.40 36.29 25.67
CA GLU A 639 14.02 37.47 26.27
C GLU A 639 13.62 37.61 27.75
N MET A 640 12.34 37.39 28.08
CA MET A 640 11.85 37.30 29.46
C MET A 640 12.54 36.17 30.23
N ARG A 641 12.67 34.99 29.63
CA ARG A 641 13.37 33.85 30.23
C ARG A 641 14.86 34.16 30.48
N LEU A 642 15.53 34.83 29.55
CA LEU A 642 16.92 35.29 29.72
C LEU A 642 17.03 36.30 30.87
N ALA A 643 16.10 37.25 31.00
CA ALA A 643 16.05 38.19 32.12
C ALA A 643 15.85 37.46 33.48
N SER A 644 15.00 36.43 33.51
CA SER A 644 14.80 35.58 34.69
C SER A 644 16.07 34.81 35.06
N ASN A 645 16.73 34.19 34.08
CA ASN A 645 17.95 33.39 34.27
C ASN A 645 19.17 34.24 34.68
N THR A 646 19.20 35.53 34.32
CA THR A 646 20.26 36.47 34.71
C THR A 646 20.03 37.10 36.09
N GLY A 647 18.94 36.75 36.79
CA GLY A 647 18.64 37.19 38.14
C GLY A 647 17.79 38.46 38.23
N GLN A 648 17.33 39.01 37.10
CA GLN A 648 16.46 40.19 37.05
C GLN A 648 14.98 39.78 37.07
N ARG A 649 14.52 39.27 38.22
CA ARG A 649 13.15 38.76 38.39
C ARG A 649 12.08 39.82 38.16
N ASP A 650 12.26 41.02 38.70
CA ASP A 650 11.23 42.07 38.61
C ASP A 650 11.02 42.54 37.15
N LEU A 651 12.11 42.58 36.37
CA LEU A 651 12.03 42.88 34.93
C LEU A 651 11.34 41.75 34.17
N ALA A 652 11.65 40.49 34.49
CA ALA A 652 11.01 39.35 33.84
C ALA A 652 9.50 39.29 34.11
N ILE A 653 9.05 39.63 35.33
CA ILE A 653 7.63 39.73 35.68
C ILE A 653 6.96 40.84 34.87
N HIS A 654 7.58 42.03 34.82
CA HIS A 654 7.04 43.14 34.03
C HIS A 654 6.96 42.80 32.53
N MET A 655 7.99 42.14 31.98
CA MET A 655 7.98 41.69 30.59
C MET A 655 6.88 40.65 30.34
N TYR A 656 6.67 39.71 31.26
CA TYR A 656 5.59 38.73 31.13
C TYR A 656 4.21 39.40 31.14
N ASP A 657 3.97 40.34 32.06
CA ASP A 657 2.71 41.08 32.12
C ASP A 657 2.49 41.90 30.84
N GLU A 658 3.52 42.54 30.29
CA GLU A 658 3.42 43.30 29.04
C GLU A 658 3.11 42.39 27.83
N ILE A 659 3.69 41.18 27.79
CA ILE A 659 3.39 40.18 26.77
C ILE A 659 1.95 39.66 26.90
N ASP A 660 1.48 39.42 28.13
CA ASP A 660 0.11 38.92 28.41
C ASP A 660 -0.97 39.94 28.00
N HIS A 661 -0.70 41.24 28.20
CA HIS A 661 -1.63 42.31 27.83
C HIS A 661 -1.61 42.63 26.33
N SER A 662 -0.46 42.47 25.65
CA SER A 662 -0.31 42.79 24.23
C SER A 662 -0.76 41.66 23.28
N THR A 663 -0.89 40.42 23.77
CA THR A 663 -1.21 39.28 22.91
C THR A 663 -2.73 39.06 22.76
N ALA A 664 -3.26 39.33 21.56
CA ALA A 664 -4.67 39.12 21.24
C ALA A 664 -5.06 37.63 21.10
N ASN A 665 -4.13 36.78 20.63
CA ASN A 665 -4.39 35.35 20.44
C ASN A 665 -4.05 34.55 21.70
N ARG A 666 -5.09 34.28 22.51
CA ARG A 666 -4.96 33.54 23.77
C ARG A 666 -4.50 32.10 23.61
N ILE A 667 -4.84 31.45 22.50
CA ILE A 667 -4.47 30.05 22.24
C ILE A 667 -2.96 29.93 22.02
N ILE A 668 -2.39 30.80 21.20
CA ILE A 668 -0.95 30.82 20.93
C ILE A 668 -0.18 31.24 22.19
N PHE A 669 -0.68 32.24 22.92
CA PHE A 669 -0.09 32.65 24.20
C PHE A 669 -0.04 31.53 25.24
N ASP A 670 -1.16 30.82 25.43
CA ASP A 670 -1.24 29.71 26.37
C ASP A 670 -0.27 28.57 25.97
N PHE A 671 -0.12 28.30 24.67
CA PHE A 671 0.80 27.28 24.16
C PHE A 671 2.28 27.68 24.33
N VAL A 672 2.66 28.92 24.02
CA VAL A 672 4.04 29.39 24.23
C VAL A 672 4.37 29.49 25.72
N THR A 673 3.39 29.84 26.56
CA THR A 673 3.52 29.82 28.03
C THR A 673 3.74 28.39 28.56
N LEU A 674 3.05 27.40 28.00
CA LEU A 674 3.32 25.99 28.29
C LEU A 674 4.77 25.62 27.96
N LEU A 675 5.24 25.92 26.74
CA LEU A 675 6.60 25.61 26.31
C LEU A 675 7.63 26.24 27.25
N ASN A 676 7.46 27.52 27.59
CA ASN A 676 8.35 28.20 28.52
C ASN A 676 8.30 27.60 29.94
N SER A 677 7.12 27.18 30.42
CA SER A 677 6.96 26.52 31.73
C SER A 677 7.67 25.16 31.77
N VAL A 678 7.61 24.40 30.67
CA VAL A 678 8.33 23.12 30.53
C VAL A 678 9.84 23.37 30.48
N GLU A 679 10.29 24.35 29.70
CA GLU A 679 11.71 24.68 29.56
C GLU A 679 12.33 25.28 30.83
N THR A 680 11.53 25.87 31.71
CA THR A 680 11.96 26.40 33.02
C THR A 680 11.74 25.42 34.18
N LEU A 681 11.35 24.17 33.90
CA LEU A 681 11.08 23.10 34.87
C LEU A 681 9.92 23.42 35.84
N GLN A 682 8.99 24.30 35.45
CA GLN A 682 7.81 24.68 36.22
C GLN A 682 6.61 23.79 35.84
N PHE A 683 6.69 22.51 36.20
CA PHE A 683 5.72 21.49 35.80
C PHE A 683 4.30 21.72 36.33
N GLU A 684 4.14 22.33 37.50
CA GLU A 684 2.82 22.69 38.05
C GLU A 684 2.10 23.75 37.19
N GLN A 685 2.84 24.70 36.62
CA GLN A 685 2.29 25.72 35.74
C GLN A 685 1.99 25.14 34.35
N ALA A 686 2.85 24.26 33.84
CA ALA A 686 2.60 23.51 32.62
C ALA A 686 1.34 22.64 32.70
N ALA A 687 1.09 22.00 33.84
CA ALA A 687 -0.10 21.17 34.06
C ALA A 687 -1.42 21.97 33.94
N ARG A 688 -1.41 23.27 34.29
CA ARG A 688 -2.60 24.14 34.18
C ARG A 688 -3.07 24.33 32.74
N TYR A 689 -2.17 24.24 31.76
CA TYR A 689 -2.54 24.28 30.34
C TYR A 689 -3.51 23.14 29.97
N PHE A 690 -3.28 21.93 30.50
CA PHE A 690 -4.11 20.76 30.23
C PHE A 690 -5.43 20.75 31.01
N MET A 691 -5.54 21.57 32.06
CA MET A 691 -6.75 21.70 32.89
C MET A 691 -7.64 22.88 32.45
N LYS A 692 -7.15 23.78 31.61
CA LYS A 692 -7.89 24.97 31.16
C LYS A 692 -8.93 24.55 30.10
N PRO A 693 -10.24 24.82 30.30
CA PRO A 693 -11.26 24.49 29.32
C PRO A 693 -10.98 25.26 28.02
N ARG A 694 -10.75 24.55 26.92
CA ARG A 694 -10.57 25.16 25.60
C ARG A 694 -11.88 25.83 25.20
N THR A 695 -11.85 27.15 24.99
CA THR A 695 -12.93 27.84 24.29
C THR A 695 -13.02 27.24 22.88
N ARG A 696 -14.22 26.74 22.51
CA ARG A 696 -14.53 26.28 21.16
C ARG A 696 -14.57 27.43 20.14
N ASP A 697 -14.37 28.65 20.59
CA ASP A 697 -14.28 29.85 19.79
C ASP A 697 -12.96 29.87 19.01
N TRP A 698 -12.94 29.10 17.92
CA TRP A 698 -12.15 29.36 16.72
C TRP A 698 -12.78 30.48 15.87
N SER A 699 -13.60 31.34 16.46
CA SER A 699 -14.14 32.54 15.83
C SER A 699 -13.08 33.64 15.76
N GLY A 700 -11.96 33.35 15.09
CA GLY A 700 -11.23 34.42 14.41
C GLY A 700 -12.23 35.08 13.44
N HIS A 701 -12.41 36.39 13.54
CA HIS A 701 -13.12 37.41 12.72
C HIS A 701 -14.13 37.06 11.59
N TYR A 702 -14.53 35.81 11.38
CA TYR A 702 -15.39 35.34 10.29
C TYR A 702 -16.87 35.45 10.62
N PHE A 703 -17.23 35.66 11.89
CA PHE A 703 -18.62 35.89 12.32
C PHE A 703 -18.63 36.92 13.45
N THR A 704 -18.80 38.20 13.14
CA THR A 704 -19.40 39.12 14.10
C THR A 704 -20.84 38.66 14.33
N THR A 705 -21.21 38.52 15.59
CA THR A 705 -22.48 38.02 16.13
C THR A 705 -23.74 38.79 15.71
N ASP A 706 -23.64 39.73 14.76
CA ASP A 706 -24.72 40.65 14.38
C ASP A 706 -25.64 40.11 13.27
N CYS A 707 -25.35 38.95 12.67
CA CYS A 707 -26.18 38.40 11.59
C CYS A 707 -27.18 37.30 12.01
N PHE A 708 -27.24 36.90 13.29
CA PHE A 708 -28.14 35.82 13.74
C PHE A 708 -29.34 36.28 14.59
N TYR A 709 -29.55 37.59 14.78
CA TYR A 709 -30.72 38.10 15.52
C TYR A 709 -31.40 39.28 14.81
N SER A 710 -32.02 39.03 13.64
CA SER A 710 -33.03 39.97 13.12
C SER A 710 -34.02 39.34 12.13
N SER A 711 -34.69 38.24 12.47
CA SER A 711 -35.83 37.77 11.67
C SER A 711 -36.76 36.78 12.37
N ILE A 712 -36.89 36.84 13.71
CA ILE A 712 -38.02 36.22 14.41
C ILE A 712 -38.63 37.23 15.38
N SER A 713 -39.33 38.20 14.81
CA SER A 713 -40.39 38.95 15.50
C SER A 713 -41.13 39.79 14.46
N THR A 714 -42.24 39.27 13.93
CA THR A 714 -43.57 39.90 13.87
C THR A 714 -44.46 39.16 12.85
N THR A 715 -45.61 38.69 13.36
CA THR A 715 -46.85 38.20 12.72
C THR A 715 -46.79 36.97 11.83
#